data_AF-A0A5J5AEB9-F1
#
_entry.id   AF-A0A5J5AEB9-F1
#
_cell.length_a   1.000
_cell.length_b   1.000
_cell.length_c   1.000
_cell.angle_alpha   90.00
_cell.angle_beta   90.00
_cell.angle_gamma   90.00
#
_symmetry.space_group_name_H-M   'P 1'
#
loop_
_entity.id
_entity.type
_entity.pdbx_description
1 polymer ?
#
loop_
_entity_poly.entity_id
_entity_poly.type
_entity_poly.pdbx_seq_one_letter_code
_entity_poly.pdbx_strand_id
1 'polypeptide(L)'
;MNLSSSSSSSSSSSSSSSSLSSSSSATTSWLSGIVRGRFDKSGSVKMANNSITGGDSVGPINRKNQFQGVMFKYGPKPIQVAFRTGDNKQQVIFIGGMTEGFLATEYLEPLALALEKEKWSLVQFLLSSSYSGYGISSLKRDAMELDELISYLINKEDSEGVVLLGHSTGCQDIVYYIRTNTACSRAVRAAILQAPVSDREHRATRPETTAMIDLASKLISEGRGSELMPREADPDSPVTAYRYHSFCAYTGDDDMFSSDLSDDQLRKRLGHLSTTPCQIVQSNGWILSSFIFSLFLHNLLQKSDVVWIREFSSIGKGLPTFRFLLLYAFFASTIMPEKAANTVSTYSWIFPSNPMIHLWFKVLTATVFLGILIVWGIDGWNVADLQRDFLNVKTSTPVDQNLKPTHENLSEFMKSRRNLTHTHQNLTHTHENLSSKIDDTKQYPANLTNFSSQHNQLNLTNFSSPVLVNPTNPPKPVTLDWISAKLEPNYSSNLLAGWLNPGGEPCKDSKTVEISIPTLDGRNRIELSTGDIHEFVFQALDDSGKPHCLGGDYFETDLSGESWKSRPPIKDLGNGTYSFSLQVHPDFAGNYTLTVILLFRHFEGLKFSPERFAFDKILRIIPINFYKSSAQLPGIRECQKSDYTRDVWSGRWTRHGKNDTCPISNDGRYRCFEPDYPCQRPWCDGSLGLLESNGWIYSTHCSFRLFSTERAWSCLNNRWIFFWGDSNHCDTVRNILHFILEVPEVEAVPRRFDMNITNPKDPSQTVRITNIFNGHPNDTGNYQGLNSLKDGPYRELLKHYFSQETVPDSVIMNSGLHDGVFWPNIRRFTKGAEYAAAFWAEVVESVRRRGLVAPEVIYRTTVATGGYARKLAFNPHKMEAFNGVVLDKLRQFGAVNRVIDDFDMTYPWHYDNRCNDGVHYGRAPAKLKWRDGKIGHQYFVDLMLGHVLLNVLCSR
;
A
#
# COMPACT_ATOMS: atom_id res chain seq x y z
N MET A 1 -53.05 -60.77 5.32
CA MET A 1 -52.81 -62.18 5.71
C MET A 1 -51.80 -62.19 6.85
N ASN A 2 -51.93 -63.14 7.77
CA ASN A 2 -50.98 -63.75 8.73
C ASN A 2 -49.66 -63.04 9.13
N LEU A 3 -49.15 -63.11 10.37
CA LEU A 3 -49.72 -63.36 11.73
C LEU A 3 -48.58 -63.25 12.79
N SER A 4 -48.86 -63.59 14.07
CA SER A 4 -47.93 -63.76 15.25
C SER A 4 -47.14 -62.51 15.70
N SER A 5 -47.36 -61.90 16.89
CA SER A 5 -47.35 -62.36 18.30
C SER A 5 -45.94 -62.37 18.94
N SER A 6 -45.71 -62.19 20.24
CA SER A 6 -46.57 -62.21 21.46
C SER A 6 -45.84 -61.39 22.57
N SER A 7 -46.47 -60.58 23.44
CA SER A 7 -47.15 -60.90 24.73
C SER A 7 -46.32 -61.75 25.72
N SER A 8 -46.27 -61.53 27.05
CA SER A 8 -46.88 -60.52 27.96
C SER A 8 -46.41 -60.74 29.43
N SER A 9 -46.84 -59.85 30.37
CA SER A 9 -47.14 -60.16 31.82
C SER A 9 -45.97 -60.62 32.73
N SER A 10 -45.99 -60.63 34.08
CA SER A 10 -46.92 -60.19 35.17
C SER A 10 -46.13 -60.21 36.51
N SER A 11 -46.15 -59.17 37.38
CA SER A 11 -47.05 -58.96 38.56
C SER A 11 -46.41 -59.29 39.93
N SER A 12 -46.96 -58.71 41.01
CA SER A 12 -46.93 -59.17 42.43
C SER A 12 -45.58 -59.32 43.17
N SER A 13 -45.42 -59.15 44.49
CA SER A 13 -45.98 -58.26 45.55
C SER A 13 -45.64 -58.87 46.93
N SER A 14 -45.66 -58.08 48.02
CA SER A 14 -45.59 -58.50 49.45
C SER A 14 -44.23 -59.02 49.99
N SER A 15 -44.00 -59.10 51.32
CA SER A 15 -43.85 -57.99 52.30
C SER A 15 -43.52 -58.49 53.72
N SER A 16 -42.39 -58.07 54.30
CA SER A 16 -41.99 -58.23 55.73
C SER A 16 -40.74 -57.35 55.99
N SER A 17 -40.73 -56.34 56.89
CA SER A 17 -40.71 -56.35 58.38
C SER A 17 -39.39 -56.84 59.01
N SER A 18 -38.75 -56.17 59.99
CA SER A 18 -38.86 -54.81 60.55
C SER A 18 -37.86 -54.60 61.71
N SER A 19 -37.10 -53.48 61.77
CA SER A 19 -36.41 -52.91 62.97
C SER A 19 -35.35 -53.79 63.68
N LEU A 20 -34.41 -53.34 64.53
CA LEU A 20 -33.91 -52.03 65.01
C LEU A 20 -32.40 -51.89 64.56
N SER A 21 -31.51 -50.97 64.95
CA SER A 21 -31.40 -50.04 66.10
C SER A 21 -30.52 -48.80 65.79
N SER A 22 -30.21 -47.99 66.82
CA SER A 22 -29.84 -46.58 66.70
C SER A 22 -28.40 -46.22 67.07
N SER A 23 -27.90 -45.13 66.46
CA SER A 23 -27.04 -44.09 67.05
C SER A 23 -25.74 -44.45 67.81
N SER A 24 -24.60 -43.94 67.34
CA SER A 24 -23.73 -43.03 68.12
C SER A 24 -22.56 -42.49 67.25
N SER A 25 -21.74 -41.60 67.79
CA SER A 25 -20.78 -40.76 67.07
C SER A 25 -19.30 -41.07 67.38
N ALA A 26 -18.40 -40.57 66.53
CA ALA A 26 -16.93 -40.56 66.66
C ALA A 26 -16.24 -41.94 66.41
N THR A 27 -14.93 -42.04 66.12
CA THR A 27 -13.82 -41.04 66.12
C THR A 27 -12.69 -41.43 65.12
N THR A 28 -11.63 -40.60 65.07
CA THR A 28 -10.21 -40.92 64.76
C THR A 28 -9.76 -41.28 63.33
N SER A 29 -9.03 -40.33 62.74
CA SER A 29 -7.89 -40.58 61.84
C SER A 29 -6.71 -41.18 62.61
N TRP A 30 -5.73 -41.81 61.93
CA TRP A 30 -4.31 -41.67 62.30
C TRP A 30 -3.34 -41.98 61.13
N LEU A 31 -2.57 -40.96 60.73
CA LEU A 31 -1.10 -40.97 60.84
C LEU A 31 -0.59 -39.51 60.76
N SER A 32 0.56 -39.21 61.37
CA SER A 32 0.87 -37.85 61.87
C SER A 32 2.25 -37.30 61.47
N GLY A 33 2.38 -35.96 61.46
CA GLY A 33 3.61 -35.21 61.15
C GLY A 33 3.69 -33.83 61.85
N ILE A 34 3.60 -33.83 63.19
CA ILE A 34 3.93 -32.80 64.22
C ILE A 34 4.81 -31.61 63.67
N VAL A 35 4.54 -30.30 63.91
CA VAL A 35 4.49 -29.58 65.21
C VAL A 35 3.60 -28.30 65.25
N ARG A 36 2.70 -28.24 66.25
CA ARG A 36 2.11 -27.13 67.08
C ARG A 36 2.14 -25.63 66.64
N GLY A 37 1.06 -24.87 66.95
CA GLY A 37 1.04 -23.39 66.82
C GLY A 37 0.13 -22.47 67.71
N ARG A 38 -1.07 -22.88 68.20
CA ARG A 38 -2.04 -22.13 69.09
C ARG A 38 -2.87 -20.92 68.54
N PHE A 39 -4.21 -21.01 68.73
CA PHE A 39 -5.21 -20.10 69.42
C PHE A 39 -5.08 -18.54 69.40
N ASP A 40 -6.15 -17.71 69.54
CA ASP A 40 -7.56 -17.94 69.97
C ASP A 40 -8.62 -16.91 69.45
N LYS A 41 -9.91 -17.25 69.65
CA LYS A 41 -11.23 -16.56 69.71
C LYS A 41 -11.48 -15.03 69.50
N SER A 42 -12.59 -14.77 68.78
CA SER A 42 -13.85 -14.05 69.16
C SER A 42 -13.86 -12.60 69.71
N GLY A 43 -14.69 -11.72 69.10
CA GLY A 43 -15.14 -10.45 69.69
C GLY A 43 -16.13 -9.65 68.81
N SER A 44 -16.88 -8.71 69.39
CA SER A 44 -17.83 -7.80 68.69
C SER A 44 -17.98 -6.46 69.44
N VAL A 45 -18.65 -5.47 68.81
CA VAL A 45 -19.20 -4.19 69.35
C VAL A 45 -18.36 -2.89 69.21
N LYS A 46 -18.83 -2.03 68.28
CA LYS A 46 -18.99 -0.54 68.28
C LYS A 46 -17.88 0.46 68.73
N MET A 47 -17.62 1.40 67.80
CA MET A 47 -17.64 2.89 67.93
C MET A 47 -16.42 3.69 68.47
N ALA A 48 -16.28 4.89 67.87
CA ALA A 48 -15.64 6.14 68.34
C ALA A 48 -14.12 6.38 68.08
N ASN A 49 -13.78 7.68 67.97
CA ASN A 49 -12.47 8.22 67.57
C ASN A 49 -11.47 8.29 68.73
N ASN A 50 -10.17 8.08 68.47
CA ASN A 50 -9.19 9.19 68.42
C ASN A 50 -7.78 8.78 67.93
N SER A 51 -6.91 9.78 67.87
CA SER A 51 -5.59 9.87 67.21
C SER A 51 -4.42 9.05 67.79
N ILE A 52 -3.59 8.49 66.88
CA ILE A 52 -2.09 8.46 66.85
C ILE A 52 -1.40 7.90 68.15
N THR A 53 -0.63 6.80 68.15
CA THR A 53 0.63 6.53 67.40
C THR A 53 0.86 5.02 67.15
N GLY A 54 1.67 4.71 66.12
CA GLY A 54 2.32 3.41 65.94
C GLY A 54 1.50 2.34 65.18
N GLY A 55 2.10 1.52 64.31
CA GLY A 55 3.50 1.55 63.91
C GLY A 55 4.06 0.22 63.40
N ASP A 56 3.40 -0.45 62.45
CA ASP A 56 4.00 -1.62 61.80
C ASP A 56 3.65 -1.70 60.30
N SER A 57 4.56 -2.28 59.51
CA SER A 57 4.70 -1.91 58.09
C SER A 57 4.18 -2.94 57.09
N VAL A 58 2.96 -2.75 56.60
CA VAL A 58 2.54 -3.30 55.29
C VAL A 58 2.94 -2.30 54.20
N GLY A 59 3.77 -2.73 53.25
CA GLY A 59 4.38 -1.86 52.25
C GLY A 59 3.37 -1.14 51.34
N PRO A 60 3.72 0.04 50.79
CA PRO A 60 2.81 0.82 49.97
C PRO A 60 2.50 0.11 48.64
N ILE A 61 1.25 -0.33 48.48
CA ILE A 61 0.70 -0.69 47.17
C ILE A 61 0.80 0.57 46.28
N ASN A 62 1.48 0.43 45.15
CA ASN A 62 1.90 1.56 44.33
C ASN A 62 0.69 2.19 43.62
N ARG A 63 0.16 3.30 44.15
CA ARG A 63 -1.10 3.92 43.69
C ARG A 63 -0.92 4.71 42.39
N LYS A 64 -0.89 4.00 41.27
CA LYS A 64 -1.15 4.55 39.92
C LYS A 64 -2.14 3.65 39.19
N ASN A 65 -2.97 4.27 38.34
CA ASN A 65 -3.99 3.64 37.49
C ASN A 65 -5.06 2.88 38.32
N GLN A 66 -6.06 3.61 38.83
CA GLN A 66 -7.26 3.05 39.47
C GLN A 66 -8.52 3.62 38.83
N PHE A 67 -9.12 2.84 37.94
CA PHE A 67 -10.28 3.25 37.16
C PHE A 67 -11.58 2.99 37.95
N GLN A 68 -12.11 4.03 38.61
CA GLN A 68 -13.18 3.90 39.60
C GLN A 68 -14.59 3.96 38.98
N GLY A 69 -15.50 3.09 39.46
CA GLY A 69 -16.90 3.03 39.03
C GLY A 69 -17.77 2.03 39.78
N VAL A 70 -18.99 1.87 39.29
CA VAL A 70 -20.03 0.95 39.75
C VAL A 70 -20.21 -0.15 38.71
N MET A 71 -19.92 -1.40 39.08
CA MET A 71 -20.35 -2.56 38.29
C MET A 71 -21.76 -2.96 38.72
N PHE A 72 -22.68 -3.09 37.76
CA PHE A 72 -24.08 -3.41 37.96
C PHE A 72 -24.57 -4.44 36.95
N LYS A 73 -25.73 -5.05 37.21
CA LYS A 73 -26.40 -5.95 36.27
C LYS A 73 -27.61 -5.27 35.67
N TYR A 74 -27.70 -5.26 34.34
CA TYR A 74 -28.86 -4.74 33.61
C TYR A 74 -29.89 -5.82 33.27
N GLY A 75 -29.57 -7.11 33.48
CA GLY A 75 -30.48 -8.22 33.22
C GLY A 75 -30.15 -9.52 33.99
N PRO A 76 -30.95 -10.59 33.82
CA PRO A 76 -30.83 -11.85 34.57
C PRO A 76 -29.59 -12.70 34.20
N LYS A 77 -29.17 -12.76 32.93
CA LYS A 77 -28.04 -13.57 32.44
C LYS A 77 -26.72 -13.18 33.13
N PRO A 78 -25.73 -14.08 33.30
CA PRO A 78 -24.43 -13.71 33.90
C PRO A 78 -23.67 -12.63 33.11
N ILE A 79 -23.73 -12.67 31.77
CA ILE A 79 -23.03 -11.74 30.87
C ILE A 79 -23.64 -10.33 30.84
N GLN A 80 -24.88 -10.15 31.33
CA GLN A 80 -25.57 -8.85 31.40
C GLN A 80 -25.04 -8.01 32.58
N VAL A 81 -23.74 -7.72 32.53
CA VAL A 81 -22.99 -6.85 33.43
C VAL A 81 -22.52 -5.62 32.68
N ALA A 82 -22.60 -4.48 33.35
CA ALA A 82 -22.10 -3.22 32.86
C ALA A 82 -21.31 -2.50 33.97
N PHE A 83 -20.38 -1.65 33.57
CA PHE A 83 -19.51 -0.88 34.45
C PHE A 83 -19.75 0.60 34.15
N ARG A 84 -20.62 1.21 34.97
CA ARG A 84 -20.94 2.64 34.91
C ARG A 84 -20.00 3.44 35.78
N THR A 85 -19.67 4.63 35.35
CA THR A 85 -18.69 5.49 36.01
C THR A 85 -19.12 6.95 35.76
N GLY A 86 -19.04 7.81 36.79
CA GLY A 86 -19.76 9.09 36.81
C GLY A 86 -21.26 8.90 37.04
N ASP A 87 -21.97 9.89 37.57
CA ASP A 87 -23.39 9.77 38.00
C ASP A 87 -24.34 10.81 37.38
N ASN A 88 -24.59 10.68 36.08
CA ASN A 88 -25.33 11.61 35.25
C ASN A 88 -26.37 10.91 34.35
N LYS A 89 -27.42 11.64 33.96
CA LYS A 89 -28.52 11.13 33.12
C LYS A 89 -28.19 11.03 31.63
N GLN A 90 -27.19 11.76 31.15
CA GLN A 90 -26.76 11.74 29.75
C GLN A 90 -25.64 10.71 29.62
N GLN A 91 -25.81 9.71 28.74
CA GLN A 91 -25.01 8.48 28.81
C GLN A 91 -24.42 8.01 27.48
N VAL A 92 -23.38 7.19 27.58
CA VAL A 92 -22.48 6.82 26.48
C VAL A 92 -21.84 5.44 26.81
N ILE A 93 -21.98 4.40 25.97
CA ILE A 93 -21.99 2.96 26.38
C ILE A 93 -20.97 1.99 25.68
N PHE A 94 -19.85 1.49 26.26
CA PHE A 94 -18.76 0.75 25.53
C PHE A 94 -19.11 -0.64 24.97
N ILE A 95 -19.01 -0.81 23.64
CA ILE A 95 -18.67 -2.07 22.96
C ILE A 95 -17.33 -1.92 22.23
N GLY A 96 -16.40 -2.80 22.55
CA GLY A 96 -15.06 -2.86 21.94
C GLY A 96 -15.03 -3.38 20.50
N GLY A 97 -13.84 -3.67 20.01
CA GLY A 97 -13.66 -4.64 18.92
C GLY A 97 -14.08 -6.07 19.33
N MET A 98 -14.17 -6.99 18.37
CA MET A 98 -14.73 -8.33 18.60
C MET A 98 -14.00 -9.16 19.67
N THR A 99 -12.73 -8.89 19.91
CA THR A 99 -11.88 -9.57 20.92
C THR A 99 -11.91 -8.91 22.31
N GLU A 100 -12.70 -7.85 22.49
CA GLU A 100 -12.62 -6.95 23.63
C GLU A 100 -13.77 -7.12 24.65
N GLY A 101 -13.65 -6.38 25.76
CA GLY A 101 -14.65 -6.25 26.80
C GLY A 101 -14.38 -4.99 27.64
N PHE A 102 -14.39 -5.11 28.97
CA PHE A 102 -14.02 -4.01 29.86
C PHE A 102 -12.56 -3.55 29.66
N LEU A 103 -12.34 -2.23 29.77
CA LEU A 103 -11.03 -1.55 29.79
C LEU A 103 -10.15 -1.74 28.53
N ALA A 104 -10.75 -2.05 27.38
CA ALA A 104 -10.01 -2.55 26.23
C ALA A 104 -9.01 -1.58 25.55
N THR A 105 -9.20 -0.27 25.69
CA THR A 105 -8.32 0.74 25.09
C THR A 105 -7.84 1.75 26.13
N GLU A 106 -6.54 2.07 26.17
CA GLU A 106 -5.97 2.97 27.18
C GLU A 106 -6.61 4.37 27.19
N TYR A 107 -7.07 4.85 26.02
CA TYR A 107 -7.77 6.14 25.92
C TYR A 107 -9.10 6.17 26.69
N LEU A 108 -9.59 5.04 27.19
CA LEU A 108 -10.67 5.01 28.16
C LEU A 108 -10.33 5.83 29.41
N GLU A 109 -9.12 5.80 29.98
CA GLU A 109 -8.82 6.57 31.21
C GLU A 109 -8.68 8.11 31.04
N PRO A 110 -8.34 8.68 29.86
CA PRO A 110 -8.50 10.12 29.61
C PRO A 110 -9.85 10.55 29.00
N LEU A 111 -10.48 9.78 28.10
CA LEU A 111 -11.84 10.10 27.59
C LEU A 111 -12.89 9.92 28.70
N ALA A 112 -12.55 9.10 29.70
CA ALA A 112 -13.03 9.21 31.05
C ALA A 112 -12.89 10.64 31.61
N LEU A 113 -11.68 11.06 31.99
CA LEU A 113 -11.41 12.35 32.65
C LEU A 113 -11.83 13.61 31.83
N ALA A 114 -12.37 13.44 30.63
CA ALA A 114 -13.09 14.46 29.87
C ALA A 114 -14.56 14.67 30.31
N LEU A 115 -15.38 13.64 30.44
CA LEU A 115 -16.83 13.79 30.13
C LEU A 115 -17.79 14.12 31.28
N GLU A 116 -17.44 13.97 32.58
CA GLU A 116 -18.27 14.51 33.69
C GLU A 116 -17.96 15.99 33.99
N LYS A 117 -16.89 16.57 33.40
CA LYS A 117 -16.79 18.04 33.18
C LYS A 117 -18.05 18.56 32.47
N GLU A 118 -18.52 17.77 31.51
CA GLU A 118 -19.73 18.03 30.70
C GLU A 118 -20.98 17.32 31.26
N LYS A 119 -20.88 16.63 32.40
CA LYS A 119 -21.95 15.87 33.06
C LYS A 119 -22.53 14.70 32.23
N TRP A 120 -21.64 13.88 31.65
CA TRP A 120 -22.00 12.60 31.03
C TRP A 120 -21.43 11.41 31.80
N SER A 121 -22.18 10.30 31.78
CA SER A 121 -21.78 9.01 32.37
C SER A 121 -21.47 7.95 31.32
N LEU A 122 -20.35 7.28 31.53
CA LEU A 122 -19.96 6.07 30.82
C LEU A 122 -20.72 4.87 31.32
N VAL A 123 -21.01 3.94 30.41
CA VAL A 123 -21.42 2.57 30.72
C VAL A 123 -20.65 1.57 29.86
N GLN A 124 -19.54 1.00 30.32
CA GLN A 124 -18.93 -0.13 29.57
C GLN A 124 -19.79 -1.38 29.76
N PHE A 125 -19.84 -2.32 28.82
CA PHE A 125 -20.50 -3.61 29.06
C PHE A 125 -19.86 -4.78 28.32
N LEU A 126 -20.33 -5.98 28.64
CA LEU A 126 -19.98 -7.21 27.94
C LEU A 126 -21.15 -7.67 27.06
N LEU A 127 -20.80 -8.14 25.86
CA LEU A 127 -21.69 -8.86 24.97
C LEU A 127 -21.43 -10.37 25.06
N SER A 128 -22.38 -11.17 24.60
CA SER A 128 -22.15 -12.58 24.26
C SER A 128 -21.09 -12.77 23.15
N SER A 129 -20.69 -11.70 22.45
CA SER A 129 -19.58 -11.68 21.50
C SER A 129 -18.23 -11.28 22.10
N SER A 130 -18.15 -10.78 23.33
CA SER A 130 -16.89 -10.32 23.94
C SER A 130 -15.83 -11.42 24.07
N TYR A 131 -14.55 -11.01 24.06
CA TYR A 131 -13.36 -11.87 24.21
C TYR A 131 -13.21 -12.97 23.13
N SER A 132 -13.78 -14.15 23.38
CA SER A 132 -13.82 -15.27 22.43
C SER A 132 -15.24 -15.55 21.91
N GLY A 133 -16.27 -14.93 22.48
CA GLY A 133 -17.67 -15.15 22.09
C GLY A 133 -17.97 -14.78 20.63
N TYR A 134 -17.17 -13.89 20.02
CA TYR A 134 -17.44 -13.30 18.71
C TYR A 134 -17.69 -14.33 17.61
N GLY A 135 -16.98 -15.45 17.63
CA GLY A 135 -17.08 -16.52 16.63
C GLY A 135 -18.36 -17.35 16.72
N ILE A 136 -19.00 -17.38 17.89
CA ILE A 136 -20.28 -18.07 18.16
C ILE A 136 -21.46 -17.11 18.40
N SER A 137 -21.21 -15.80 18.24
CA SER A 137 -22.25 -14.78 18.18
C SER A 137 -22.59 -14.39 16.75
N SER A 138 -23.49 -13.43 16.65
CA SER A 138 -23.95 -12.77 15.45
C SER A 138 -24.28 -11.36 15.86
N LEU A 139 -23.98 -10.36 15.04
CA LEU A 139 -24.35 -8.97 15.33
C LEU A 139 -25.83 -8.84 15.76
N LYS A 140 -26.74 -9.69 15.24
CA LYS A 140 -28.17 -9.80 15.67
C LYS A 140 -28.39 -10.04 17.16
N ARG A 141 -27.56 -10.86 17.80
CA ARG A 141 -27.62 -11.10 19.26
C ARG A 141 -27.13 -9.88 20.01
N ASP A 142 -26.13 -9.23 19.44
CA ASP A 142 -25.43 -8.10 20.04
C ASP A 142 -26.36 -6.85 20.10
N ALA A 143 -27.47 -6.81 19.33
CA ALA A 143 -28.62 -5.93 19.67
C ALA A 143 -29.18 -6.17 21.03
N MET A 144 -29.52 -7.43 21.28
CA MET A 144 -30.63 -7.71 22.17
C MET A 144 -30.15 -7.39 23.58
N GLU A 145 -28.86 -7.63 23.80
CA GLU A 145 -28.05 -7.25 24.95
C GLU A 145 -27.82 -5.71 25.02
N LEU A 146 -27.64 -5.02 23.89
CA LEU A 146 -27.63 -3.55 23.84
C LEU A 146 -29.00 -2.91 24.16
N ASP A 147 -30.09 -3.34 23.53
CA ASP A 147 -31.44 -2.78 23.68
C ASP A 147 -31.99 -3.12 25.07
N GLU A 148 -31.66 -4.30 25.61
CA GLU A 148 -31.80 -4.63 27.03
C GLU A 148 -31.06 -3.62 27.93
N LEU A 149 -29.81 -3.25 27.60
CA LEU A 149 -29.03 -2.27 28.36
C LEU A 149 -29.60 -0.84 28.23
N ILE A 150 -29.84 -0.32 27.02
CA ILE A 150 -30.43 1.01 26.83
C ILE A 150 -31.82 1.07 27.50
N SER A 151 -32.63 0.01 27.38
CA SER A 151 -33.91 -0.09 28.09
C SER A 151 -33.74 -0.03 29.61
N TYR A 152 -32.73 -0.68 30.18
CA TYR A 152 -32.40 -0.55 31.60
C TYR A 152 -31.99 0.89 31.95
N LEU A 153 -31.08 1.51 31.20
CA LEU A 153 -30.58 2.86 31.49
C LEU A 153 -31.70 3.93 31.40
N ILE A 154 -32.62 3.80 30.45
CA ILE A 154 -33.79 4.68 30.34
C ILE A 154 -34.80 4.40 31.47
N ASN A 155 -35.17 3.12 31.72
CA ASN A 155 -36.29 2.76 32.61
C ASN A 155 -35.91 2.50 34.08
N LYS A 156 -34.62 2.54 34.45
CA LYS A 156 -34.09 2.31 35.80
C LYS A 156 -33.09 3.36 36.28
N GLU A 157 -32.24 3.86 35.39
CA GLU A 157 -31.25 4.91 35.70
C GLU A 157 -31.72 6.33 35.29
N ASP A 158 -32.99 6.48 34.85
CA ASP A 158 -33.64 7.75 34.46
C ASP A 158 -32.85 8.56 33.41
N SER A 159 -32.28 7.85 32.41
CA SER A 159 -31.45 8.48 31.37
C SER A 159 -32.26 9.31 30.37
N GLU A 160 -31.72 10.48 30.01
CA GLU A 160 -32.29 11.42 29.03
C GLU A 160 -32.06 10.99 27.57
N GLY A 161 -31.31 9.91 27.35
CA GLY A 161 -30.91 9.39 26.04
C GLY A 161 -29.40 9.10 25.97
N VAL A 162 -29.02 8.38 24.93
CA VAL A 162 -27.70 7.75 24.82
C VAL A 162 -26.95 8.20 23.56
N VAL A 163 -25.62 8.29 23.60
CA VAL A 163 -24.77 8.61 22.43
C VAL A 163 -23.79 7.47 22.16
N LEU A 164 -23.57 7.18 20.88
CA LEU A 164 -22.99 5.93 20.43
C LEU A 164 -21.63 6.09 19.71
N LEU A 165 -20.51 6.37 20.39
CA LEU A 165 -19.14 6.08 19.87
C LEU A 165 -18.95 4.60 19.45
N GLY A 166 -17.85 4.17 18.83
CA GLY A 166 -17.56 2.76 18.47
C GLY A 166 -16.06 2.60 18.24
N HIS A 167 -15.49 1.40 18.45
CA HIS A 167 -14.07 1.14 18.18
C HIS A 167 -13.92 -0.07 17.27
N SER A 168 -13.12 0.05 16.21
CA SER A 168 -12.81 -1.10 15.34
C SER A 168 -14.10 -1.75 14.81
N THR A 169 -14.25 -3.06 14.96
CA THR A 169 -15.47 -3.83 14.59
C THR A 169 -16.71 -3.40 15.37
N GLY A 170 -16.55 -2.83 16.57
CA GLY A 170 -17.61 -2.15 17.32
C GLY A 170 -18.24 -0.95 16.58
N CYS A 171 -17.72 -0.58 15.41
CA CYS A 171 -18.38 0.32 14.46
C CYS A 171 -19.39 -0.38 13.54
N GLN A 172 -19.12 -1.63 13.11
CA GLN A 172 -20.05 -2.47 12.33
C GLN A 172 -21.30 -2.73 13.17
N ASP A 173 -21.06 -2.95 14.45
CA ASP A 173 -22.06 -2.91 15.50
C ASP A 173 -22.97 -1.69 15.36
N ILE A 174 -22.49 -0.44 15.44
CA ILE A 174 -23.40 0.74 15.39
C ILE A 174 -24.13 0.91 14.06
N VAL A 175 -23.47 0.59 12.93
CA VAL A 175 -24.11 0.66 11.62
C VAL A 175 -25.44 -0.08 11.65
N TYR A 176 -25.46 -1.27 12.23
CA TYR A 176 -26.58 -2.20 12.14
C TYR A 176 -27.75 -1.68 13.08
N TYR A 177 -27.49 -0.90 14.16
CA TYR A 177 -28.45 -0.12 15.00
C TYR A 177 -29.63 0.55 14.32
N ILE A 178 -29.32 1.63 13.63
CA ILE A 178 -30.31 2.50 13.00
C ILE A 178 -30.95 1.81 11.78
N ARG A 179 -30.58 0.54 11.52
CA ARG A 179 -31.26 -0.38 10.60
C ARG A 179 -32.39 -1.17 11.27
N THR A 180 -32.23 -1.65 12.52
CA THR A 180 -33.30 -2.39 13.23
C THR A 180 -34.55 -1.58 13.49
N ASN A 181 -34.38 -0.33 13.92
CA ASN A 181 -35.44 0.46 14.58
C ASN A 181 -36.10 -0.31 15.75
N THR A 182 -35.30 -0.83 16.70
CA THR A 182 -35.79 -1.48 17.94
C THR A 182 -36.57 -0.51 18.84
N ALA A 183 -37.20 -1.03 19.90
CA ALA A 183 -37.96 -0.24 20.87
C ALA A 183 -37.15 0.93 21.46
N CYS A 184 -35.89 0.71 21.86
CA CYS A 184 -35.07 1.76 22.47
C CYS A 184 -34.14 2.51 21.48
N SER A 185 -34.09 2.12 20.20
CA SER A 185 -33.26 2.81 19.19
C SER A 185 -33.54 4.31 19.06
N ARG A 186 -34.78 4.74 19.35
CA ARG A 186 -35.19 6.16 19.33
C ARG A 186 -34.65 6.98 20.52
N ALA A 187 -34.05 6.34 21.52
CA ALA A 187 -33.31 7.00 22.61
C ALA A 187 -31.88 7.40 22.21
N VAL A 188 -31.37 6.89 21.07
CA VAL A 188 -30.08 7.29 20.50
C VAL A 188 -30.14 8.75 20.05
N ARG A 189 -29.25 9.57 20.59
CA ARG A 189 -29.14 11.00 20.26
C ARG A 189 -28.08 11.29 19.20
N ALA A 190 -27.00 10.50 19.15
CA ALA A 190 -25.92 10.60 18.17
C ALA A 190 -25.08 9.31 18.11
N ALA A 191 -24.17 9.21 17.14
CA ALA A 191 -23.17 8.15 17.00
C ALA A 191 -21.78 8.69 16.60
N ILE A 192 -20.70 7.95 16.89
CA ILE A 192 -19.31 8.28 16.51
C ILE A 192 -18.57 6.99 16.12
N LEU A 193 -18.18 6.79 14.87
CA LEU A 193 -17.44 5.58 14.46
C LEU A 193 -15.93 5.85 14.57
N GLN A 194 -15.22 5.27 15.54
CA GLN A 194 -13.77 5.44 15.70
C GLN A 194 -12.99 4.22 15.18
N ALA A 195 -12.13 4.48 14.20
CA ALA A 195 -11.45 3.47 13.37
C ALA A 195 -12.39 2.36 12.80
N PRO A 196 -13.52 2.69 12.13
CA PRO A 196 -14.27 1.70 11.36
C PRO A 196 -13.39 1.16 10.23
N VAL A 197 -13.21 -0.17 10.20
CA VAL A 197 -12.37 -0.90 9.23
C VAL A 197 -13.11 -2.14 8.71
N SER A 198 -12.69 -2.63 7.55
CA SER A 198 -13.24 -3.87 6.97
C SER A 198 -12.49 -5.10 7.48
N ASP A 199 -13.18 -5.96 8.23
CA ASP A 199 -12.66 -7.28 8.57
C ASP A 199 -12.43 -8.13 7.32
N ARG A 200 -13.28 -8.00 6.29
CA ARG A 200 -13.06 -8.69 5.00
C ARG A 200 -11.72 -8.32 4.39
N GLU A 201 -11.38 -7.03 4.30
CA GLU A 201 -10.11 -6.62 3.71
C GLU A 201 -8.90 -6.95 4.60
N HIS A 202 -9.08 -7.00 5.93
CA HIS A 202 -8.06 -7.49 6.85
C HIS A 202 -7.84 -9.01 6.71
N ARG A 203 -8.91 -9.82 6.74
CA ARG A 203 -8.85 -11.29 6.63
C ARG A 203 -8.38 -11.73 5.25
N ALA A 204 -8.71 -11.00 4.18
CA ALA A 204 -8.18 -11.24 2.84
C ALA A 204 -6.64 -11.06 2.70
N THR A 205 -5.93 -10.62 3.74
CA THR A 205 -4.46 -10.68 3.79
C THR A 205 -3.91 -12.07 4.15
N ARG A 206 -4.75 -12.98 4.67
CA ARG A 206 -4.34 -14.32 5.09
C ARG A 206 -4.58 -15.37 3.98
N PRO A 207 -3.63 -16.26 3.68
CA PRO A 207 -3.72 -17.18 2.53
C PRO A 207 -4.81 -18.25 2.68
N GLU A 208 -5.18 -18.63 3.91
CA GLU A 208 -6.23 -19.61 4.19
C GLU A 208 -7.65 -19.10 3.89
N THR A 209 -7.84 -17.77 3.81
CA THR A 209 -9.17 -17.16 3.87
C THR A 209 -10.07 -17.54 2.70
N THR A 210 -9.55 -17.67 1.48
CA THR A 210 -10.37 -18.07 0.32
C THR A 210 -10.96 -19.48 0.51
N ALA A 211 -10.12 -20.48 0.82
CA ALA A 211 -10.58 -21.85 1.02
C ALA A 211 -11.50 -22.00 2.25
N MET A 212 -11.34 -21.14 3.26
CA MET A 212 -12.23 -21.09 4.41
C MET A 212 -13.54 -20.34 4.11
N ILE A 213 -13.56 -19.36 3.20
CA ILE A 213 -14.80 -18.79 2.65
C ILE A 213 -15.52 -19.84 1.81
N ASP A 214 -14.81 -20.63 1.00
CA ASP A 214 -15.41 -21.70 0.20
C ASP A 214 -15.95 -22.82 1.08
N LEU A 215 -15.23 -23.24 2.12
CA LEU A 215 -15.74 -24.20 3.11
C LEU A 215 -16.91 -23.62 3.91
N ALA A 216 -16.85 -22.35 4.30
CA ALA A 216 -17.99 -21.69 4.93
C ALA A 216 -19.19 -21.64 3.99
N SER A 217 -18.99 -21.33 2.70
CA SER A 217 -20.02 -21.22 1.66
C SER A 217 -20.58 -22.58 1.23
N LYS A 218 -19.77 -23.64 1.19
CA LYS A 218 -20.21 -25.04 1.08
C LYS A 218 -20.97 -25.45 2.34
N LEU A 219 -20.54 -24.95 3.51
CA LEU A 219 -21.35 -24.94 4.70
C LEU A 219 -22.48 -23.87 4.63
N ILE A 220 -22.89 -23.29 3.48
CA ILE A 220 -24.03 -22.36 3.28
C ILE A 220 -24.97 -22.66 2.02
N SER A 221 -25.78 -23.75 1.94
CA SER A 221 -26.91 -24.06 0.97
C SER A 221 -28.27 -24.93 1.17
N GLU A 222 -28.89 -25.85 2.02
CA GLU A 222 -29.02 -26.55 3.38
C GLU A 222 -29.46 -25.79 4.70
N GLY A 223 -28.75 -26.02 5.84
CA GLY A 223 -29.20 -25.65 7.19
C GLY A 223 -28.29 -25.87 8.44
N ARG A 224 -27.07 -26.49 8.39
CA ARG A 224 -26.06 -26.52 9.49
C ARG A 224 -25.53 -25.11 9.89
N GLY A 225 -26.42 -24.31 10.46
CA GLY A 225 -26.29 -22.93 10.95
C GLY A 225 -24.98 -22.64 11.66
N SER A 226 -24.88 -23.25 12.84
CA SER A 226 -23.96 -22.86 13.90
C SER A 226 -22.76 -23.80 14.03
N GLU A 227 -22.44 -24.57 12.99
CA GLU A 227 -21.33 -25.51 13.04
C GLU A 227 -19.99 -24.77 13.02
N LEU A 228 -19.07 -25.23 13.87
CA LEU A 228 -17.72 -24.68 14.00
C LEU A 228 -16.87 -25.05 12.78
N MET A 229 -16.11 -24.07 12.30
CA MET A 229 -15.10 -24.25 11.29
C MET A 229 -13.87 -25.00 11.84
N PRO A 230 -12.99 -25.52 10.96
CA PRO A 230 -11.65 -25.96 11.35
C PRO A 230 -10.87 -24.84 12.06
N ARG A 231 -9.88 -25.20 12.89
CA ARG A 231 -9.02 -24.24 13.63
C ARG A 231 -8.24 -23.32 12.69
N GLU A 232 -8.02 -23.76 11.46
CA GLU A 232 -7.40 -23.02 10.38
C GLU A 232 -8.22 -21.79 9.97
N ALA A 233 -9.54 -21.76 10.20
CA ALA A 233 -10.36 -20.58 9.93
C ALA A 233 -10.12 -19.47 10.96
N ASP A 234 -9.97 -19.82 12.24
CA ASP A 234 -9.55 -18.89 13.28
C ASP A 234 -8.80 -19.63 14.41
N PRO A 235 -7.51 -19.33 14.64
CA PRO A 235 -6.72 -19.99 15.68
C PRO A 235 -7.06 -19.47 17.08
N ASP A 236 -7.60 -18.26 17.18
CA ASP A 236 -7.75 -17.47 18.40
C ASP A 236 -9.12 -17.68 19.07
N SER A 237 -10.17 -18.02 18.30
CA SER A 237 -11.46 -18.45 18.85
C SER A 237 -12.25 -19.43 17.97
N PRO A 238 -13.00 -20.40 18.54
CA PRO A 238 -13.95 -21.21 17.78
C PRO A 238 -14.98 -20.35 17.01
N VAL A 239 -14.89 -20.36 15.67
CA VAL A 239 -15.77 -19.59 14.79
C VAL A 239 -16.78 -20.49 14.06
N THR A 240 -18.05 -20.11 14.05
CA THR A 240 -19.08 -20.80 13.25
C THR A 240 -18.96 -20.43 11.78
N ALA A 241 -19.30 -21.34 10.87
CA ALA A 241 -19.23 -21.06 9.43
C ALA A 241 -20.10 -19.87 8.99
N TYR A 242 -21.23 -19.59 9.67
CA TYR A 242 -22.02 -18.36 9.42
C TYR A 242 -21.19 -17.13 9.78
N ARG A 243 -20.61 -17.10 10.99
CA ARG A 243 -19.85 -15.96 11.48
C ARG A 243 -18.54 -15.74 10.73
N TYR A 244 -17.90 -16.82 10.26
CA TYR A 244 -16.73 -16.73 9.38
C TYR A 244 -17.08 -16.06 8.04
N HIS A 245 -18.14 -16.52 7.38
CA HIS A 245 -18.64 -15.91 6.14
C HIS A 245 -19.07 -14.45 6.37
N SER A 246 -19.73 -14.17 7.49
CA SER A 246 -20.19 -12.83 7.89
C SER A 246 -19.05 -11.78 7.86
N PHE A 247 -17.88 -12.13 8.40
CA PHE A 247 -16.68 -11.28 8.37
C PHE A 247 -15.91 -11.31 7.04
N CYS A 248 -15.77 -12.48 6.41
CA CYS A 248 -14.78 -12.69 5.35
C CYS A 248 -15.34 -12.61 3.93
N ALA A 249 -16.62 -12.94 3.72
CA ALA A 249 -17.20 -13.02 2.38
C ALA A 249 -17.61 -11.64 1.84
N TYR A 250 -17.51 -11.45 0.52
CA TYR A 250 -18.00 -10.24 -0.12
C TYR A 250 -19.50 -10.10 0.07
N THR A 251 -19.94 -8.94 0.56
CA THR A 251 -21.30 -8.67 1.01
C THR A 251 -21.80 -9.54 2.18
N GLY A 252 -20.91 -10.10 3.01
CA GLY A 252 -21.26 -10.62 4.34
C GLY A 252 -21.93 -9.56 5.24
N ASP A 253 -22.49 -9.94 6.39
CA ASP A 253 -23.21 -8.98 7.25
C ASP A 253 -22.26 -7.89 7.79
N ASP A 254 -21.01 -8.24 8.16
CA ASP A 254 -19.99 -7.32 8.68
C ASP A 254 -19.27 -6.50 7.58
N ASP A 255 -19.47 -6.84 6.30
CA ASP A 255 -18.83 -6.18 5.14
C ASP A 255 -19.45 -4.79 4.86
N MET A 256 -19.29 -3.87 5.80
CA MET A 256 -19.92 -2.54 5.80
C MET A 256 -18.96 -1.43 5.34
N PHE A 257 -17.66 -1.72 5.31
CA PHE A 257 -16.59 -0.72 5.25
C PHE A 257 -15.52 -0.99 4.16
N SER A 258 -15.64 -2.07 3.37
CA SER A 258 -14.64 -2.39 2.32
C SER A 258 -14.53 -1.31 1.24
N SER A 259 -13.31 -1.07 0.78
CA SER A 259 -12.94 -0.07 -0.22
C SER A 259 -13.43 -0.36 -1.65
N ASP A 260 -13.80 -1.62 -1.94
CA ASP A 260 -14.31 -2.10 -3.22
C ASP A 260 -15.84 -2.22 -3.30
N LEU A 261 -16.57 -1.86 -2.22
CA LEU A 261 -18.03 -1.72 -2.27
C LEU A 261 -18.40 -0.47 -3.08
N SER A 262 -19.32 -0.64 -4.03
CA SER A 262 -19.87 0.46 -4.84
C SER A 262 -20.70 1.44 -4.00
N ASP A 263 -20.81 2.67 -4.48
CA ASP A 263 -21.64 3.74 -3.90
C ASP A 263 -23.07 3.27 -3.57
N ASP A 264 -23.69 2.44 -4.40
CA ASP A 264 -25.04 1.91 -4.14
C ASP A 264 -25.08 0.75 -3.13
N GLN A 265 -24.03 -0.08 -3.03
CA GLN A 265 -23.91 -1.06 -1.96
C GLN A 265 -23.70 -0.37 -0.62
N LEU A 266 -22.87 0.67 -0.59
CA LEU A 266 -22.64 1.49 0.61
C LEU A 266 -23.88 2.32 0.98
N ARG A 267 -24.64 2.84 0.01
CA ARG A 267 -25.96 3.45 0.24
C ARG A 267 -26.92 2.47 0.91
N LYS A 268 -26.98 1.22 0.46
CA LYS A 268 -27.81 0.16 1.06
C LYS A 268 -27.32 -0.29 2.45
N ARG A 269 -26.01 -0.21 2.73
CA ARG A 269 -25.39 -0.67 3.98
C ARG A 269 -25.31 0.40 5.07
N LEU A 270 -25.23 1.68 4.71
CA LEU A 270 -24.99 2.79 5.63
C LEU A 270 -26.05 3.90 5.56
N GLY A 271 -26.87 3.94 4.50
CA GLY A 271 -27.74 5.08 4.19
C GLY A 271 -28.73 5.47 5.28
N HIS A 272 -29.21 4.51 6.08
CA HIS A 272 -30.11 4.76 7.21
C HIS A 272 -29.47 5.56 8.35
N LEU A 273 -28.12 5.55 8.48
CA LEU A 273 -27.38 6.39 9.43
C LEU A 273 -27.59 7.89 9.20
N SER A 274 -28.07 8.30 8.01
CA SER A 274 -28.46 9.69 7.75
C SER A 274 -29.52 10.23 8.70
N THR A 275 -30.33 9.37 9.33
CA THR A 275 -31.37 9.79 10.28
C THR A 275 -30.83 10.18 11.67
N THR A 276 -29.57 9.87 11.97
CA THR A 276 -28.94 10.09 13.29
C THR A 276 -27.68 10.96 13.15
N PRO A 277 -27.45 11.96 14.02
CA PRO A 277 -26.20 12.71 14.03
C PRO A 277 -25.01 11.76 14.19
N CYS A 278 -24.11 11.71 13.22
CA CYS A 278 -23.02 10.73 13.19
C CYS A 278 -21.68 11.39 12.83
N GLN A 279 -20.63 11.05 13.57
CA GLN A 279 -19.25 11.47 13.35
C GLN A 279 -18.37 10.26 13.01
N ILE A 280 -17.29 10.44 12.24
CA ILE A 280 -16.24 9.42 12.08
C ILE A 280 -14.92 9.98 12.64
N VAL A 281 -14.18 9.15 13.38
CA VAL A 281 -12.85 9.44 13.92
C VAL A 281 -11.87 8.44 13.32
N GLN A 282 -11.17 8.83 12.27
CA GLN A 282 -10.33 7.93 11.47
C GLN A 282 -8.87 7.92 11.96
N SER A 283 -8.29 6.72 12.08
CA SER A 283 -6.84 6.54 12.28
C SER A 283 -6.13 6.48 10.92
N ASN A 284 -4.97 7.13 10.78
CA ASN A 284 -4.26 7.35 9.49
C ASN A 284 -3.70 6.07 8.78
N GLY A 285 -4.04 4.86 9.22
CA GLY A 285 -3.54 3.60 8.64
C GLY A 285 -4.41 2.99 7.53
N TRP A 286 -5.72 3.21 7.55
CA TRP A 286 -6.67 2.55 6.62
C TRP A 286 -7.75 3.54 6.15
N ILE A 287 -8.16 3.47 4.88
CA ILE A 287 -9.06 4.44 4.25
C ILE A 287 -10.36 3.80 3.80
N LEU A 288 -11.47 4.33 4.32
CA LEU A 288 -12.85 3.98 3.95
C LEU A 288 -13.21 4.49 2.55
N SER A 289 -14.11 3.77 1.86
CA SER A 289 -14.60 4.18 0.53
C SER A 289 -15.18 5.61 0.54
N SER A 290 -14.95 6.36 -0.55
CA SER A 290 -15.32 7.77 -0.62
C SER A 290 -16.83 8.04 -0.60
N PHE A 291 -17.67 7.04 -0.88
CA PHE A 291 -19.11 7.19 -0.67
C PHE A 291 -19.43 7.34 0.83
N ILE A 292 -18.72 6.63 1.70
CA ILE A 292 -18.89 6.73 3.16
C ILE A 292 -18.62 8.18 3.58
N PHE A 293 -17.49 8.74 3.15
CA PHE A 293 -17.15 10.15 3.33
C PHE A 293 -18.26 11.08 2.79
N SER A 294 -18.75 10.84 1.58
CA SER A 294 -19.77 11.67 0.93
C SER A 294 -21.17 11.56 1.55
N LEU A 295 -21.53 10.42 2.14
CA LEU A 295 -22.82 10.18 2.80
C LEU A 295 -22.95 11.07 4.05
N PHE A 296 -21.90 11.09 4.88
CA PHE A 296 -21.84 11.99 6.04
C PHE A 296 -21.68 13.45 5.60
N LEU A 297 -20.91 13.74 4.54
CA LEU A 297 -20.83 15.10 3.98
C LEU A 297 -22.19 15.65 3.52
N HIS A 298 -23.04 14.81 2.91
CA HIS A 298 -24.35 15.24 2.44
C HIS A 298 -25.31 15.56 3.59
N ASN A 299 -25.19 14.85 4.72
CA ASN A 299 -25.93 15.13 5.95
C ASN A 299 -25.49 16.45 6.60
N LEU A 300 -24.18 16.74 6.54
CA LEU A 300 -23.58 17.99 7.06
C LEU A 300 -23.93 19.24 6.25
N LEU A 301 -24.55 19.10 5.07
CA LEU A 301 -25.04 20.22 4.27
C LEU A 301 -26.48 20.67 4.63
N GLN A 302 -27.18 19.98 5.54
CA GLN A 302 -28.53 20.37 5.99
C GLN A 302 -28.62 20.87 7.44
N LYS A 303 -27.61 20.63 8.28
CA LYS A 303 -27.54 21.18 9.66
C LYS A 303 -26.13 21.61 9.99
N SER A 304 -26.02 22.78 10.63
CA SER A 304 -24.82 23.63 10.63
C SER A 304 -23.58 23.03 11.28
N ASP A 305 -22.44 23.56 10.80
CA ASP A 305 -21.09 23.46 11.35
C ASP A 305 -20.48 22.06 11.42
N VAL A 306 -19.30 21.89 10.83
CA VAL A 306 -18.30 20.90 11.26
C VAL A 306 -16.93 21.56 11.28
N VAL A 307 -16.15 21.27 12.32
CA VAL A 307 -14.76 21.74 12.45
C VAL A 307 -13.84 20.61 12.01
N TRP A 308 -13.02 20.86 10.99
CA TRP A 308 -11.93 19.98 10.59
C TRP A 308 -10.69 20.28 11.43
N ILE A 309 -10.11 19.28 12.09
CA ILE A 309 -8.80 19.41 12.76
C ILE A 309 -7.85 18.37 12.16
N ARG A 310 -7.07 18.85 11.17
CA ARG A 310 -5.77 18.29 10.80
C ARG A 310 -4.75 19.37 11.16
N GLU A 311 -4.19 19.24 12.36
CA GLU A 311 -3.26 20.18 13.01
C GLU A 311 -3.84 21.57 13.30
N PHE A 312 -3.85 21.97 14.58
CA PHE A 312 -4.27 23.31 14.99
C PHE A 312 -3.10 24.29 14.86
N SER A 313 -3.18 25.20 13.89
CA SER A 313 -2.56 26.52 14.03
C SER A 313 -3.47 27.60 13.44
N SER A 314 -3.67 28.68 14.20
CA SER A 314 -4.62 29.78 13.94
C SER A 314 -6.12 29.46 14.11
N ILE A 315 -6.90 30.54 14.36
CA ILE A 315 -8.36 30.62 14.55
C ILE A 315 -8.89 29.85 15.78
N GLY A 316 -9.76 30.39 16.64
CA GLY A 316 -10.38 31.72 16.74
C GLY A 316 -11.51 31.66 17.77
N LYS A 317 -11.70 32.69 18.62
CA LYS A 317 -12.60 32.57 19.79
C LYS A 317 -14.09 32.64 19.41
N GLY A 318 -14.79 31.50 19.50
CA GLY A 318 -16.25 31.44 19.69
C GLY A 318 -17.00 30.48 18.76
N LEU A 319 -17.20 29.23 19.21
CA LEU A 319 -18.25 28.28 18.78
C LEU A 319 -18.42 27.21 19.92
N PRO A 320 -19.46 26.35 19.95
CA PRO A 320 -19.92 25.68 21.18
C PRO A 320 -19.07 24.50 21.70
N THR A 321 -19.17 24.29 23.02
CA THR A 321 -18.20 23.58 23.88
C THR A 321 -17.95 22.10 23.57
N PHE A 322 -19.00 21.34 23.24
CA PHE A 322 -18.96 19.86 23.20
C PHE A 322 -17.93 19.28 22.23
N ARG A 323 -17.51 20.05 21.22
CA ARG A 323 -16.53 19.61 20.20
C ARG A 323 -15.07 19.65 20.68
N PHE A 324 -14.75 20.35 21.76
CA PHE A 324 -13.36 20.54 22.18
C PHE A 324 -12.78 19.39 23.01
N LEU A 325 -13.59 18.74 23.85
CA LEU A 325 -13.09 17.78 24.84
C LEU A 325 -12.57 16.47 24.22
N LEU A 326 -13.24 15.97 23.17
CA LEU A 326 -12.86 14.72 22.49
C LEU A 326 -11.48 14.80 21.83
N LEU A 327 -11.02 16.00 21.48
CA LEU A 327 -9.66 16.26 21.01
C LEU A 327 -8.66 16.40 22.17
N TYR A 328 -9.03 17.10 23.24
CA TYR A 328 -8.12 17.33 24.37
C TYR A 328 -7.70 16.02 25.06
N ALA A 329 -8.63 15.05 25.17
CA ALA A 329 -8.34 13.71 25.67
C ALA A 329 -7.43 12.87 24.75
N PHE A 330 -7.38 13.17 23.45
CA PHE A 330 -6.64 12.41 22.42
C PHE A 330 -5.18 12.87 22.30
N PHE A 331 -4.91 14.15 22.55
CA PHE A 331 -3.55 14.72 22.53
C PHE A 331 -2.78 14.56 23.86
N ALA A 332 -3.46 14.38 24.99
CA ALA A 332 -2.82 14.27 26.29
C ALA A 332 -2.04 12.94 26.50
N SER A 333 -2.32 11.91 25.70
CA SER A 333 -1.79 10.54 25.86
C SER A 333 -0.78 10.12 24.78
N THR A 334 -0.54 10.93 23.76
CA THR A 334 0.26 10.56 22.58
C THR A 334 1.71 11.06 22.59
N ILE A 335 2.21 11.55 23.74
CA ILE A 335 3.59 12.05 23.89
C ILE A 335 4.49 11.00 24.55
N MET A 336 5.11 10.14 23.73
CA MET A 336 6.42 9.55 24.02
C MET A 336 7.32 9.58 22.77
N PRO A 337 8.63 9.87 22.88
CA PRO A 337 9.51 10.01 21.73
C PRO A 337 10.19 8.67 21.37
N GLU A 338 9.88 8.13 20.20
CA GLU A 338 10.53 6.90 19.72
C GLU A 338 11.65 7.19 18.69
N LYS A 339 12.89 6.88 19.08
CA LYS A 339 14.05 6.71 18.20
C LYS A 339 14.64 5.33 18.43
N ALA A 340 15.23 4.77 17.37
CA ALA A 340 15.97 3.50 17.32
C ALA A 340 15.11 2.21 17.26
N ALA A 341 14.79 1.80 16.03
CA ALA A 341 14.38 0.43 15.68
C ALA A 341 15.28 -0.15 14.58
N ASN A 342 16.49 -0.58 14.99
CA ASN A 342 17.40 -1.49 14.28
C ASN A 342 17.92 -2.41 15.39
N THR A 343 17.75 -3.74 15.40
CA THR A 343 18.07 -4.74 14.36
C THR A 343 17.26 -6.04 14.55
N VAL A 344 17.18 -6.90 13.53
CA VAL A 344 16.65 -8.27 13.66
C VAL A 344 17.76 -9.29 13.90
N SER A 345 17.63 -10.14 14.93
CA SER A 345 18.21 -11.48 14.95
C SER A 345 17.48 -12.39 15.95
N THR A 346 17.19 -13.62 15.52
CA THR A 346 16.76 -14.72 16.40
C THR A 346 17.92 -15.24 17.24
N TYR A 347 17.70 -15.52 18.52
CA TYR A 347 18.16 -16.73 19.22
C TYR A 347 17.44 -16.86 20.58
N SER A 348 17.49 -18.04 21.20
CA SER A 348 16.81 -18.37 22.47
C SER A 348 17.80 -18.53 23.63
N TRP A 349 17.31 -18.92 24.82
CA TRP A 349 17.98 -19.20 26.10
C TRP A 349 18.12 -18.03 27.10
N ILE A 350 18.39 -18.38 28.37
CA ILE A 350 18.01 -17.66 29.61
C ILE A 350 19.25 -17.41 30.51
N PHE A 351 19.10 -16.54 31.53
CA PHE A 351 19.99 -16.22 32.69
C PHE A 351 20.74 -14.85 32.59
N PRO A 352 21.27 -14.26 33.70
CA PRO A 352 20.48 -13.29 34.48
C PRO A 352 21.15 -11.91 34.68
N SER A 353 20.41 -10.95 35.25
CA SER A 353 20.79 -9.53 35.38
C SER A 353 21.89 -9.22 36.42
N ASN A 354 22.84 -8.34 36.05
CA ASN A 354 23.94 -7.87 36.92
C ASN A 354 23.61 -6.49 37.55
N PRO A 355 23.72 -6.31 38.89
CA PRO A 355 23.24 -5.10 39.58
C PRO A 355 24.03 -3.81 39.31
N MET A 356 25.29 -3.87 38.86
CA MET A 356 26.13 -2.66 38.72
C MET A 356 25.60 -1.66 37.69
N ILE A 357 24.93 -2.13 36.64
CA ILE A 357 24.37 -1.28 35.57
C ILE A 357 23.23 -0.40 36.10
N HIS A 358 22.41 -0.93 37.02
CA HIS A 358 21.28 -0.18 37.60
C HIS A 358 21.73 0.96 38.52
N LEU A 359 22.95 0.94 39.06
CA LEU A 359 23.47 2.01 39.90
C LEU A 359 23.87 3.24 39.05
N TRP A 360 24.62 3.01 37.96
CA TRP A 360 25.01 4.07 37.03
C TRP A 360 23.80 4.72 36.34
N PHE A 361 22.80 3.93 35.96
CA PHE A 361 21.57 4.46 35.36
C PHE A 361 20.85 5.43 36.32
N LYS A 362 20.74 5.07 37.62
CA LYS A 362 20.11 5.93 38.64
C LYS A 362 20.83 7.27 38.82
N VAL A 363 22.17 7.27 38.83
CA VAL A 363 22.96 8.51 38.94
C VAL A 363 22.70 9.41 37.73
N LEU A 364 22.77 8.86 36.52
CA LEU A 364 22.50 9.62 35.29
C LEU A 364 21.07 10.20 35.27
N THR A 365 20.06 9.41 35.63
CA THR A 365 18.67 9.88 35.70
C THR A 365 18.49 10.99 36.73
N ALA A 366 19.13 10.89 37.91
CA ALA A 366 19.05 11.92 38.94
C ALA A 366 19.72 13.24 38.50
N THR A 367 20.85 13.19 37.79
CA THR A 367 21.52 14.38 37.24
C THR A 367 20.65 15.09 36.19
N VAL A 368 19.99 14.33 35.29
CA VAL A 368 19.05 14.89 34.31
C VAL A 368 17.83 15.50 35.00
N PHE A 369 17.27 14.84 36.03
CA PHE A 369 16.15 15.38 36.81
C PHE A 369 16.50 16.70 37.51
N LEU A 370 17.70 16.82 38.08
CA LEU A 370 18.14 18.04 38.74
C LEU A 370 18.30 19.20 37.74
N GLY A 371 18.81 18.92 36.53
CA GLY A 371 18.87 19.91 35.44
C GLY A 371 17.48 20.41 35.02
N ILE A 372 16.50 19.50 34.90
CA ILE A 372 15.11 19.87 34.59
C ILE A 372 14.49 20.72 35.70
N LEU A 373 14.69 20.35 36.97
CA LEU A 373 14.18 21.10 38.13
C LEU A 373 14.75 22.52 38.23
N ILE A 374 16.00 22.74 37.83
CA ILE A 374 16.61 24.08 37.77
C ILE A 374 15.98 24.92 36.66
N VAL A 375 15.75 24.34 35.48
CA VAL A 375 15.10 25.03 34.34
C VAL A 375 13.62 25.35 34.62
N TRP A 376 12.94 24.51 35.41
CA TRP A 376 11.52 24.70 35.79
C TRP A 376 11.33 25.58 37.04
N GLY A 377 12.40 26.09 37.65
CA GLY A 377 12.35 26.84 38.91
C GLY A 377 12.12 28.35 38.81
N ILE A 378 11.84 28.89 37.62
CA ILE A 378 11.87 30.35 37.37
C ILE A 378 10.47 30.97 37.14
N ASP A 379 9.50 30.27 36.55
CA ASP A 379 8.16 30.80 36.31
C ASP A 379 7.15 30.36 37.40
N GLY A 380 6.51 31.36 38.02
CA GLY A 380 5.73 31.21 39.25
C GLY A 380 4.32 30.64 39.07
N TRP A 381 3.94 29.76 39.98
CA TRP A 381 2.62 29.11 40.05
C TRP A 381 1.58 30.01 40.75
N ASN A 382 0.33 29.99 40.28
CA ASN A 382 -0.80 30.04 41.21
C ASN A 382 -1.97 29.16 40.71
N VAL A 383 -2.81 28.67 41.62
CA VAL A 383 -3.89 27.70 41.35
C VAL A 383 -5.25 28.30 41.70
N ALA A 384 -6.19 28.18 40.77
CA ALA A 384 -7.62 28.16 41.08
C ALA A 384 -8.30 27.11 40.17
N ASP A 385 -9.28 26.41 40.73
CA ASP A 385 -10.32 25.64 40.04
C ASP A 385 -9.86 24.62 38.99
N LEU A 386 -8.89 23.81 39.42
CA LEU A 386 -9.14 22.37 39.53
C LEU A 386 -10.65 22.04 39.64
N GLN A 387 -11.21 21.31 38.66
CA GLN A 387 -12.00 20.11 38.99
C GLN A 387 -12.31 19.16 37.82
N ARG A 388 -12.30 17.87 38.20
CA ARG A 388 -13.17 16.77 37.77
C ARG A 388 -13.56 16.68 36.30
N ASP A 389 -12.77 15.92 35.56
CA ASP A 389 -13.01 14.49 35.29
C ASP A 389 -14.44 14.01 34.88
N PHE A 390 -14.53 12.93 34.08
CA PHE A 390 -15.19 11.63 34.44
C PHE A 390 -16.61 11.15 33.89
N LEU A 391 -16.98 10.98 32.60
CA LEU A 391 -16.58 9.79 31.78
C LEU A 391 -17.33 9.55 30.42
N ASN A 392 -16.56 9.36 29.33
CA ASN A 392 -16.58 8.30 28.28
C ASN A 392 -17.90 7.81 27.60
N VAL A 393 -17.95 7.53 26.27
CA VAL A 393 -18.49 6.20 25.83
C VAL A 393 -19.20 5.96 24.43
N LYS A 394 -19.84 4.78 24.13
CA LYS A 394 -20.21 4.13 22.81
C LYS A 394 -21.67 3.55 22.51
N THR A 395 -21.88 2.98 21.27
CA THR A 395 -22.56 1.75 20.68
C THR A 395 -24.03 1.31 20.95
N SER A 396 -24.78 0.53 20.11
CA SER A 396 -24.61 -0.06 18.72
C SER A 396 -25.79 -0.67 17.83
N THR A 397 -26.09 -2.04 17.80
CA THR A 397 -26.42 -3.08 16.70
C THR A 397 -27.91 -3.67 16.56
N PRO A 398 -28.64 -4.21 15.46
CA PRO A 398 -28.36 -5.02 14.21
C PRO A 398 -29.40 -5.12 12.95
N VAL A 399 -29.44 -6.28 12.23
CA VAL A 399 -30.52 -7.03 11.45
C VAL A 399 -30.48 -6.92 9.91
N ASP A 400 -30.54 -7.96 9.03
CA ASP A 400 -30.61 -9.45 9.02
C ASP A 400 -30.24 -9.98 7.57
N GLN A 401 -30.15 -11.28 7.15
CA GLN A 401 -29.69 -12.60 7.69
C GLN A 401 -29.81 -13.75 6.61
N ASN A 402 -29.13 -14.92 6.77
CA ASN A 402 -29.36 -16.29 6.17
C ASN A 402 -28.79 -16.64 4.75
N LEU A 403 -28.63 -17.93 4.30
CA LEU A 403 -29.17 -19.27 4.71
C LEU A 403 -28.19 -20.45 4.34
N LYS A 404 -28.21 -21.63 5.01
CA LYS A 404 -27.00 -22.51 5.26
C LYS A 404 -26.85 -23.91 4.50
N PRO A 405 -25.84 -24.90 4.61
CA PRO A 405 -24.97 -25.88 3.72
C PRO A 405 -25.25 -26.76 2.41
N THR A 406 -24.28 -27.53 1.83
CA THR A 406 -24.43 -28.89 1.15
C THR A 406 -23.10 -29.73 1.11
N HIS A 407 -23.14 -31.07 0.97
CA HIS A 407 -22.25 -31.99 1.73
C HIS A 407 -20.97 -32.63 1.09
N GLU A 408 -20.13 -33.18 1.99
CA GLU A 408 -19.27 -34.39 1.94
C GLU A 408 -17.94 -34.61 1.15
N ASN A 409 -17.17 -35.56 1.74
CA ASN A 409 -16.06 -36.48 1.39
C ASN A 409 -14.79 -36.06 0.61
N LEU A 410 -13.64 -36.06 1.32
CA LEU A 410 -12.33 -36.52 0.83
C LEU A 410 -11.36 -36.92 1.98
N SER A 411 -11.60 -38.05 2.67
CA SER A 411 -10.74 -38.52 3.79
C SER A 411 -9.60 -39.47 3.38
N GLU A 412 -9.36 -39.67 2.08
CA GLU A 412 -8.47 -40.73 1.58
C GLU A 412 -7.09 -40.26 1.06
N PHE A 413 -6.79 -38.95 1.10
CA PHE A 413 -5.51 -38.42 0.61
C PHE A 413 -4.40 -38.29 1.67
N MET A 414 -4.72 -38.38 2.97
CA MET A 414 -3.78 -38.09 4.08
C MET A 414 -2.95 -39.29 4.57
N LYS A 415 -2.48 -40.15 3.66
CA LYS A 415 -1.54 -41.26 3.99
C LYS A 415 -0.23 -41.32 3.18
N SER A 416 -0.01 -40.41 2.22
CA SER A 416 1.19 -40.41 1.33
C SER A 416 2.14 -39.21 1.50
N ARG A 417 2.04 -38.44 2.59
CA ARG A 417 3.01 -37.36 2.91
C ARG A 417 3.62 -37.48 4.31
N ARG A 418 4.47 -38.49 4.46
CA ARG A 418 5.61 -38.51 5.41
C ARG A 418 6.84 -39.01 4.65
N ASN A 419 8.03 -38.55 5.04
CA ASN A 419 9.32 -38.77 4.38
C ASN A 419 9.53 -38.01 3.06
N LEU A 420 10.01 -36.76 3.15
CA LEU A 420 11.01 -36.20 2.22
C LEU A 420 11.56 -34.87 2.78
N THR A 421 12.65 -34.98 3.54
CA THR A 421 13.55 -33.88 3.92
C THR A 421 14.97 -34.30 3.56
N HIS A 422 15.84 -33.33 3.26
CA HIS A 422 17.17 -33.48 2.63
C HIS A 422 17.17 -34.00 1.18
N THR A 423 17.37 -33.08 0.22
CA THR A 423 18.68 -32.94 -0.44
C THR A 423 18.76 -31.63 -1.23
N HIS A 424 19.83 -30.86 -1.02
CA HIS A 424 20.21 -29.72 -1.86
C HIS A 424 21.74 -29.70 -1.94
N GLN A 425 22.31 -30.41 -2.92
CA GLN A 425 23.72 -30.31 -3.29
C GLN A 425 23.96 -30.98 -4.66
N ASN A 426 24.70 -30.28 -5.52
CA ASN A 426 25.38 -30.72 -6.75
C ASN A 426 24.62 -31.61 -7.76
N LEU A 427 24.58 -31.15 -9.03
CA LEU A 427 24.66 -32.03 -10.19
C LEU A 427 25.18 -31.27 -11.43
N THR A 428 26.49 -31.00 -11.44
CA THR A 428 27.25 -30.91 -12.69
C THR A 428 27.58 -32.34 -13.15
N HIS A 429 27.72 -32.54 -14.46
CA HIS A 429 28.00 -33.82 -15.13
C HIS A 429 26.98 -34.95 -14.90
N THR A 430 26.11 -35.13 -15.89
CA THR A 430 26.10 -36.42 -16.61
C THR A 430 25.86 -36.17 -18.09
N HIS A 431 26.65 -36.82 -18.93
CA HIS A 431 26.47 -36.85 -20.39
C HIS A 431 26.10 -38.30 -20.78
N GLU A 432 25.64 -38.46 -22.03
CA GLU A 432 25.45 -39.74 -22.73
C GLU A 432 24.20 -40.62 -22.44
N ASN A 433 23.64 -41.08 -23.56
CA ASN A 433 23.01 -42.38 -23.81
C ASN A 433 21.77 -42.80 -22.99
N LEU A 434 20.60 -42.52 -23.58
CA LEU A 434 19.79 -43.65 -24.05
C LEU A 434 19.09 -43.34 -25.39
N SER A 435 19.26 -44.24 -26.36
CA SER A 435 18.57 -44.22 -27.64
C SER A 435 17.96 -45.60 -27.90
N SER A 436 16.70 -45.65 -28.32
CA SER A 436 16.26 -46.28 -29.59
C SER A 436 14.81 -46.81 -29.53
N LYS A 437 14.13 -46.74 -30.70
CA LYS A 437 12.93 -47.52 -31.10
C LYS A 437 11.62 -47.21 -30.35
N ILE A 438 10.42 -47.37 -30.93
CA ILE A 438 9.94 -47.56 -32.32
C ILE A 438 8.51 -46.95 -32.33
N ASP A 439 8.22 -45.97 -33.17
CA ASP A 439 7.55 -46.11 -34.48
C ASP A 439 6.21 -46.88 -34.45
N ASP A 440 5.09 -46.18 -34.67
CA ASP A 440 3.96 -46.69 -35.46
C ASP A 440 3.10 -45.52 -36.01
N THR A 441 2.43 -45.73 -37.13
CA THR A 441 1.73 -44.69 -37.91
C THR A 441 0.21 -44.90 -37.97
N LYS A 442 -0.55 -43.81 -38.15
CA LYS A 442 -1.84 -43.82 -38.90
C LYS A 442 -2.26 -42.42 -39.35
N GLN A 443 -3.00 -42.38 -40.45
CA GLN A 443 -3.46 -41.16 -41.14
C GLN A 443 -4.93 -40.82 -40.83
N TYR A 444 -5.33 -39.61 -41.23
CA TYR A 444 -6.70 -39.07 -41.24
C TYR A 444 -7.70 -39.96 -42.02
N PRO A 445 -9.01 -39.70 -41.86
CA PRO A 445 -9.66 -38.84 -42.87
C PRO A 445 -10.42 -37.65 -42.27
N ALA A 446 -10.78 -36.69 -43.12
CA ALA A 446 -11.57 -35.49 -42.78
C ALA A 446 -12.93 -35.48 -43.48
N ASN A 447 -13.90 -34.74 -42.92
CA ASN A 447 -15.06 -34.13 -43.58
C ASN A 447 -15.58 -33.02 -42.63
N LEU A 448 -15.71 -31.75 -43.06
CA LEU A 448 -16.88 -31.15 -43.74
C LEU A 448 -18.19 -31.20 -42.90
N THR A 449 -18.93 -30.12 -42.63
CA THR A 449 -18.74 -28.66 -42.92
C THR A 449 -19.78 -27.80 -42.16
N ASN A 450 -19.63 -26.47 -42.20
CA ASN A 450 -20.68 -25.44 -42.05
C ASN A 450 -21.36 -25.24 -40.68
N PHE A 451 -21.04 -24.10 -40.05
CA PHE A 451 -22.01 -23.00 -39.93
C PHE A 451 -21.26 -21.65 -40.03
N SER A 452 -21.90 -20.61 -40.57
CA SER A 452 -21.20 -19.36 -40.92
C SER A 452 -22.03 -18.11 -40.64
N SER A 453 -21.43 -17.10 -40.00
CA SER A 453 -21.95 -15.73 -39.98
C SER A 453 -20.85 -14.70 -39.64
N GLN A 454 -20.32 -14.06 -40.69
CA GLN A 454 -19.82 -12.67 -40.74
C GLN A 454 -18.98 -12.14 -39.55
N HIS A 455 -17.66 -12.15 -39.73
CA HIS A 455 -16.77 -11.09 -39.21
C HIS A 455 -16.16 -10.34 -40.40
N ASN A 456 -16.08 -9.00 -40.32
CA ASN A 456 -15.42 -8.19 -41.34
C ASN A 456 -13.90 -8.43 -41.29
N GLN A 457 -13.35 -9.00 -42.36
CA GLN A 457 -11.90 -9.17 -42.50
C GLN A 457 -11.24 -7.83 -42.83
N LEU A 458 -10.23 -7.44 -42.04
CA LEU A 458 -9.21 -6.50 -42.49
C LEU A 458 -8.21 -7.26 -43.38
N ASN A 459 -7.91 -6.73 -44.56
CA ASN A 459 -7.12 -7.42 -45.58
C ASN A 459 -5.64 -7.60 -45.17
N LEU A 460 -5.32 -8.77 -44.61
CA LEU A 460 -3.94 -9.25 -44.42
C LEU A 460 -3.34 -9.80 -45.73
N THR A 461 -3.25 -8.94 -46.75
CA THR A 461 -2.64 -9.27 -48.06
C THR A 461 -1.47 -8.33 -48.37
N ASN A 462 -0.36 -8.50 -47.64
CA ASN A 462 0.97 -8.01 -48.04
C ASN A 462 2.10 -8.87 -47.41
N PHE A 463 1.92 -10.19 -47.42
CA PHE A 463 3.00 -11.12 -47.07
C PHE A 463 3.95 -11.27 -48.25
N SER A 464 5.11 -10.61 -48.17
CA SER A 464 6.23 -10.83 -49.09
C SER A 464 6.68 -12.29 -49.02
N SER A 465 6.49 -13.03 -50.12
CA SER A 465 7.00 -14.39 -50.25
C SER A 465 8.54 -14.40 -50.31
N PRO A 466 9.22 -15.46 -49.85
CA PRO A 466 10.68 -15.52 -49.89
C PRO A 466 11.18 -15.48 -51.34
N VAL A 467 11.83 -14.37 -51.71
CA VAL A 467 12.41 -14.20 -53.05
C VAL A 467 13.61 -15.12 -53.20
N LEU A 468 13.58 -16.00 -54.20
CA LEU A 468 14.72 -16.83 -54.58
C LEU A 468 15.79 -15.93 -55.24
N VAL A 469 16.79 -15.49 -54.48
CA VAL A 469 17.77 -14.50 -54.96
C VAL A 469 18.72 -15.11 -55.99
N ASN A 470 18.68 -14.59 -57.21
CA ASN A 470 19.58 -14.97 -58.30
C ASN A 470 20.94 -14.25 -58.13
N PRO A 471 22.09 -14.96 -58.03
CA PRO A 471 23.33 -14.39 -57.50
C PRO A 471 24.15 -13.61 -58.55
N THR A 472 23.69 -12.41 -58.95
CA THR A 472 24.43 -11.54 -59.89
C THR A 472 24.42 -10.04 -59.59
N ASN A 473 23.70 -9.56 -58.56
CA ASN A 473 23.82 -8.17 -58.08
C ASN A 473 23.67 -8.11 -56.55
N PRO A 474 24.53 -7.36 -55.82
CA PRO A 474 24.27 -7.04 -54.42
C PRO A 474 23.03 -6.15 -54.32
N PRO A 475 22.08 -6.43 -53.39
CA PRO A 475 21.04 -5.46 -53.07
C PRO A 475 21.66 -4.14 -52.61
N LYS A 476 21.11 -3.01 -53.07
CA LYS A 476 21.43 -1.71 -52.45
C LYS A 476 20.99 -1.76 -50.98
N PRO A 477 21.76 -1.21 -50.02
CA PRO A 477 21.38 -1.24 -48.62
C PRO A 477 20.03 -0.56 -48.44
N VAL A 478 19.07 -1.30 -47.88
CA VAL A 478 17.77 -0.75 -47.50
C VAL A 478 18.01 0.04 -46.21
N THR A 479 17.70 1.34 -46.25
CA THR A 479 17.64 2.16 -45.04
C THR A 479 16.38 1.78 -44.28
N LEU A 480 16.53 1.29 -43.05
CA LEU A 480 15.43 0.87 -42.19
C LEU A 480 15.10 1.94 -41.14
N ASP A 481 13.86 1.99 -40.67
CA ASP A 481 13.49 2.88 -39.58
C ASP A 481 13.91 2.34 -38.20
N TRP A 482 14.11 3.24 -37.26
CA TRP A 482 14.25 2.88 -35.84
C TRP A 482 12.87 2.61 -35.21
N ILE A 483 12.81 1.64 -34.32
CA ILE A 483 11.66 1.37 -33.45
C ILE A 483 11.22 2.65 -32.72
N SER A 484 9.91 2.89 -32.67
CA SER A 484 9.33 4.06 -32.01
C SER A 484 7.96 3.75 -31.40
N ALA A 485 7.89 3.81 -30.07
CA ALA A 485 6.64 3.97 -29.34
C ALA A 485 5.98 5.33 -29.66
N LYS A 486 4.71 5.45 -29.27
CA LYS A 486 3.89 6.67 -29.28
C LYS A 486 2.90 6.57 -28.11
N LEU A 487 2.54 7.69 -27.48
CA LEU A 487 1.39 7.74 -26.59
C LEU A 487 0.10 7.55 -27.40
N GLU A 488 -0.92 6.92 -26.81
CA GLU A 488 -2.23 6.79 -27.46
C GLU A 488 -2.97 8.14 -27.51
N PRO A 489 -3.58 8.54 -28.64
CA PRO A 489 -4.43 9.72 -28.69
C PRO A 489 -5.62 9.62 -27.73
N ASN A 490 -5.87 10.68 -26.94
CA ASN A 490 -6.87 10.72 -25.86
C ASN A 490 -6.59 9.72 -24.72
N TYR A 491 -5.32 9.45 -24.42
CA TYR A 491 -4.84 8.44 -23.46
C TYR A 491 -5.69 8.31 -22.18
N SER A 492 -5.98 9.42 -21.50
CA SER A 492 -6.79 9.38 -20.27
C SER A 492 -8.18 8.78 -20.46
N SER A 493 -8.83 9.06 -21.59
CA SER A 493 -10.17 8.56 -21.90
C SER A 493 -10.16 7.08 -22.28
N ASN A 494 -9.16 6.65 -23.05
CA ASN A 494 -9.06 5.27 -23.52
C ASN A 494 -8.61 4.33 -22.38
N LEU A 495 -7.65 4.76 -21.56
CA LEU A 495 -7.28 4.09 -20.31
C LEU A 495 -8.48 3.97 -19.35
N LEU A 496 -9.31 5.03 -19.24
CA LEU A 496 -10.53 4.98 -18.44
C LEU A 496 -11.59 4.04 -19.02
N ALA A 497 -11.73 3.95 -20.35
CA ALA A 497 -12.63 2.99 -20.99
C ALA A 497 -12.18 1.54 -20.76
N GLY A 498 -10.88 1.26 -20.93
CA GLY A 498 -10.29 -0.05 -20.66
C GLY A 498 -10.43 -0.48 -19.20
N TRP A 499 -10.11 0.41 -18.26
CA TRP A 499 -10.23 0.17 -16.81
C TRP A 499 -11.66 -0.10 -16.32
N LEU A 500 -12.66 0.24 -17.14
CA LEU A 500 -14.09 0.10 -16.81
C LEU A 500 -14.80 -0.97 -17.62
N ASN A 501 -14.08 -1.67 -18.51
CA ASN A 501 -14.65 -2.75 -19.32
C ASN A 501 -14.85 -4.01 -18.45
N PRO A 502 -16.09 -4.48 -18.20
CA PRO A 502 -16.34 -5.64 -17.35
C PRO A 502 -16.07 -6.98 -18.06
N GLY A 503 -15.67 -6.99 -19.34
CA GLY A 503 -15.38 -8.19 -20.15
C GLY A 503 -16.59 -9.04 -20.55
N GLY A 504 -17.66 -9.02 -19.75
CA GLY A 504 -18.84 -9.87 -19.94
C GLY A 504 -18.57 -11.33 -19.60
N GLU A 505 -19.62 -12.15 -19.69
CA GLU A 505 -19.62 -13.55 -19.19
C GLU A 505 -18.47 -14.46 -19.69
N PRO A 506 -17.85 -14.35 -20.89
CA PRO A 506 -16.71 -15.22 -21.23
C PRO A 506 -15.40 -14.84 -20.51
N CYS A 507 -15.24 -13.58 -20.06
CA CYS A 507 -14.02 -13.11 -19.41
C CYS A 507 -14.18 -12.86 -17.90
N LYS A 508 -15.43 -12.83 -17.42
CA LYS A 508 -15.89 -12.28 -16.12
C LYS A 508 -15.08 -12.70 -14.89
N ASP A 509 -14.67 -13.96 -14.82
CA ASP A 509 -13.85 -14.53 -13.74
C ASP A 509 -12.52 -15.11 -14.27
N SER A 510 -12.29 -15.04 -15.60
CA SER A 510 -11.06 -15.48 -16.26
C SER A 510 -9.90 -14.55 -15.87
N LYS A 511 -8.70 -15.12 -15.69
CA LYS A 511 -7.49 -14.35 -15.33
C LYS A 511 -6.28 -14.92 -16.04
N THR A 512 -5.49 -14.05 -16.65
CA THR A 512 -4.21 -14.41 -17.26
C THR A 512 -3.26 -15.02 -16.22
N VAL A 513 -2.83 -16.26 -16.44
CA VAL A 513 -1.78 -16.93 -15.64
C VAL A 513 -0.56 -17.29 -16.49
N GLU A 514 -0.69 -17.29 -17.81
CA GLU A 514 0.31 -17.71 -18.77
C GLU A 514 0.14 -16.95 -20.10
N ILE A 515 1.07 -17.10 -21.04
CA ILE A 515 0.98 -16.57 -22.41
C ILE A 515 1.28 -17.66 -23.44
N SER A 516 0.91 -17.41 -24.70
CA SER A 516 1.47 -18.09 -25.87
C SER A 516 2.09 -17.09 -26.84
N ILE A 517 3.30 -17.38 -27.30
CA ILE A 517 4.02 -16.65 -28.35
C ILE A 517 4.32 -17.62 -29.51
N PRO A 518 3.38 -17.88 -30.44
CA PRO A 518 3.51 -18.96 -31.44
C PRO A 518 4.75 -18.88 -32.36
N THR A 519 5.35 -17.71 -32.47
CA THR A 519 6.58 -17.42 -33.22
C THR A 519 7.87 -17.73 -32.47
N LEU A 520 7.83 -17.85 -31.14
CA LEU A 520 9.01 -18.05 -30.28
C LEU A 520 8.93 -19.34 -29.43
N ASP A 521 7.73 -19.74 -29.00
CA ASP A 521 7.51 -20.88 -28.12
C ASP A 521 7.96 -22.21 -28.75
N GLY A 522 8.56 -23.08 -27.92
CA GLY A 522 9.07 -24.39 -28.34
C GLY A 522 10.34 -24.36 -29.22
N ARG A 523 10.93 -23.19 -29.49
CA ARG A 523 12.12 -23.07 -30.35
C ARG A 523 13.43 -23.07 -29.54
N ASN A 524 14.25 -24.08 -29.76
CA ASN A 524 15.56 -24.24 -29.10
C ASN A 524 16.65 -23.26 -29.59
N ARG A 525 16.41 -22.58 -30.72
CA ARG A 525 17.20 -21.44 -31.22
C ARG A 525 16.29 -20.42 -31.86
N ILE A 526 16.56 -19.15 -31.60
CA ILE A 526 15.89 -18.03 -32.23
C ILE A 526 16.99 -17.11 -32.78
N GLU A 527 17.03 -16.97 -34.10
CA GLU A 527 18.05 -16.21 -34.81
C GLU A 527 17.36 -15.06 -35.55
N LEU A 528 17.65 -13.82 -35.13
CA LEU A 528 17.05 -12.60 -35.67
C LEU A 528 18.13 -11.74 -36.33
N SER A 529 17.80 -11.09 -37.44
CA SER A 529 18.69 -10.13 -38.08
C SER A 529 18.80 -8.86 -37.23
N THR A 530 20.01 -8.35 -37.07
CA THR A 530 20.20 -6.96 -36.61
C THR A 530 19.69 -5.95 -37.67
N GLY A 531 19.39 -4.74 -37.24
CA GLY A 531 18.84 -3.67 -38.09
C GLY A 531 17.32 -3.76 -38.26
N ASP A 532 16.78 -4.93 -38.57
CA ASP A 532 15.34 -5.14 -38.75
C ASP A 532 14.53 -4.95 -37.45
N ILE A 533 13.28 -4.50 -37.58
CA ILE A 533 12.29 -4.48 -36.50
C ILE A 533 11.53 -5.81 -36.53
N HIS A 534 11.64 -6.58 -35.46
CA HIS A 534 10.96 -7.87 -35.29
C HIS A 534 9.76 -7.69 -34.38
N GLU A 535 8.56 -7.59 -34.95
CA GLU A 535 7.30 -7.52 -34.21
C GLU A 535 6.79 -8.93 -33.87
N PHE A 536 6.39 -9.12 -32.60
CA PHE A 536 5.84 -10.36 -32.08
C PHE A 536 4.51 -10.09 -31.38
N VAL A 537 3.46 -10.80 -31.83
CA VAL A 537 2.15 -10.82 -31.17
C VAL A 537 2.07 -12.05 -30.26
N PHE A 538 1.56 -11.86 -29.04
CA PHE A 538 1.33 -12.92 -28.06
C PHE A 538 -0.09 -12.84 -27.49
N GLN A 539 -0.58 -13.99 -27.04
CA GLN A 539 -1.92 -14.17 -26.48
C GLN A 539 -1.81 -14.46 -24.98
N ALA A 540 -2.52 -13.70 -24.16
CA ALA A 540 -2.73 -14.01 -22.75
C ALA A 540 -3.59 -15.28 -22.59
N LEU A 541 -3.25 -16.16 -21.65
CA LEU A 541 -3.94 -17.43 -21.41
C LEU A 541 -4.45 -17.55 -19.97
N ASP A 542 -5.66 -18.09 -19.84
CA ASP A 542 -6.26 -18.42 -18.55
C ASP A 542 -5.76 -19.75 -17.97
N ASP A 543 -6.24 -20.10 -16.77
CA ASP A 543 -5.89 -21.32 -16.04
C ASP A 543 -6.39 -22.61 -16.70
N SER A 544 -7.38 -22.52 -17.60
CA SER A 544 -7.79 -23.59 -18.49
C SER A 544 -6.97 -23.68 -19.78
N GLY A 545 -5.97 -22.80 -19.94
CA GLY A 545 -5.11 -22.71 -21.13
C GLY A 545 -5.76 -22.06 -22.34
N LYS A 546 -6.91 -21.38 -22.18
CA LYS A 546 -7.64 -20.73 -23.28
C LYS A 546 -7.21 -19.28 -23.46
N PRO A 547 -7.40 -18.69 -24.65
CA PRO A 547 -7.27 -17.26 -24.88
C PRO A 547 -8.07 -16.43 -23.86
N HIS A 548 -7.38 -15.69 -23.01
CA HIS A 548 -7.99 -14.64 -22.21
C HIS A 548 -8.46 -13.51 -23.14
N CYS A 549 -9.60 -12.90 -22.82
CA CYS A 549 -10.35 -12.05 -23.76
C CYS A 549 -10.42 -10.55 -23.37
N LEU A 550 -9.61 -10.13 -22.38
CA LEU A 550 -9.48 -8.74 -21.94
C LEU A 550 -8.04 -8.24 -22.06
N GLY A 551 -7.90 -6.96 -22.40
CA GLY A 551 -6.67 -6.19 -22.19
C GLY A 551 -6.43 -5.80 -20.72
N GLY A 552 -5.40 -5.00 -20.48
CA GLY A 552 -5.05 -4.42 -19.18
C GLY A 552 -4.06 -5.21 -18.33
N ASP A 553 -3.59 -6.36 -18.78
CA ASP A 553 -2.45 -7.03 -18.14
C ASP A 553 -1.18 -6.20 -18.36
N TYR A 554 -0.43 -6.00 -17.29
CA TYR A 554 0.85 -5.30 -17.34
C TYR A 554 1.99 -6.31 -17.32
N PHE A 555 2.49 -6.54 -18.52
CA PHE A 555 3.70 -7.27 -18.77
C PHE A 555 4.92 -6.33 -18.69
N GLU A 556 6.04 -6.86 -18.22
CA GLU A 556 7.35 -6.24 -18.34
C GLU A 556 8.20 -7.04 -19.33
N THR A 557 8.97 -6.31 -20.12
CA THR A 557 9.86 -6.85 -21.16
C THR A 557 11.26 -6.29 -20.99
N ASP A 558 12.24 -7.17 -20.84
CA ASP A 558 13.66 -6.84 -20.83
C ASP A 558 14.36 -7.53 -21.99
N LEU A 559 15.10 -6.77 -22.81
CA LEU A 559 16.05 -7.32 -23.77
C LEU A 559 17.46 -6.99 -23.28
N SER A 560 18.13 -7.98 -22.69
CA SER A 560 19.49 -7.85 -22.12
C SER A 560 20.52 -8.67 -22.89
N GLY A 561 21.64 -8.03 -23.23
CA GLY A 561 22.88 -8.65 -23.71
C GLY A 561 24.10 -8.03 -23.02
N GLU A 562 25.30 -8.51 -23.35
CA GLU A 562 26.55 -8.05 -22.71
C GLU A 562 26.85 -6.56 -22.92
N SER A 563 26.45 -6.02 -24.07
CA SER A 563 26.76 -4.65 -24.53
C SER A 563 25.53 -3.80 -24.86
N TRP A 564 24.31 -4.31 -24.61
CA TRP A 564 23.06 -3.64 -24.92
C TRP A 564 21.95 -4.04 -23.95
N LYS A 565 21.20 -3.07 -23.44
CA LYS A 565 19.97 -3.27 -22.66
C LYS A 565 18.89 -2.31 -23.14
N SER A 566 17.69 -2.80 -23.39
CA SER A 566 16.56 -1.98 -23.85
C SER A 566 15.23 -2.53 -23.34
N ARG A 567 14.22 -1.66 -23.29
CA ARG A 567 12.82 -2.02 -23.06
C ARG A 567 12.12 -2.23 -24.42
N PRO A 568 11.75 -3.47 -24.81
CA PRO A 568 10.77 -3.67 -25.88
C PRO A 568 9.44 -3.03 -25.49
N PRO A 569 8.93 -2.01 -26.19
CA PRO A 569 7.64 -1.42 -25.84
C PRO A 569 6.53 -2.44 -26.10
N ILE A 570 5.60 -2.57 -25.14
CA ILE A 570 4.43 -3.46 -25.26
C ILE A 570 3.21 -2.61 -25.60
N LYS A 571 2.41 -3.09 -26.54
CA LYS A 571 1.12 -2.53 -26.92
C LYS A 571 0.03 -3.59 -26.69
N ASP A 572 -0.89 -3.27 -25.78
CA ASP A 572 -2.15 -3.97 -25.59
C ASP A 572 -3.07 -3.74 -26.80
N LEU A 573 -3.77 -4.79 -27.23
CA LEU A 573 -4.74 -4.75 -28.34
C LEU A 573 -6.21 -4.86 -27.83
N GLY A 574 -6.41 -4.83 -26.51
CA GLY A 574 -7.70 -4.69 -25.82
C GLY A 574 -8.50 -5.98 -25.66
N ASN A 575 -8.09 -7.06 -26.34
CA ASN A 575 -8.79 -8.34 -26.46
C ASN A 575 -7.99 -9.52 -25.85
N GLY A 576 -6.98 -9.23 -25.03
CA GLY A 576 -6.06 -10.24 -24.48
C GLY A 576 -4.92 -10.65 -25.42
N THR A 577 -4.85 -10.10 -26.64
CA THR A 577 -3.61 -10.12 -27.43
C THR A 577 -2.79 -8.86 -27.20
N TYR A 578 -1.48 -9.02 -27.21
CA TYR A 578 -0.49 -7.99 -26.95
C TYR A 578 0.62 -8.10 -28.00
N SER A 579 1.32 -7.00 -28.26
CA SER A 579 2.42 -6.95 -29.23
C SER A 579 3.64 -6.28 -28.62
N PHE A 580 4.83 -6.79 -28.93
CA PHE A 580 6.11 -6.12 -28.64
C PHE A 580 7.01 -6.16 -29.87
N SER A 581 7.98 -5.26 -29.95
CA SER A 581 8.95 -5.19 -31.05
C SER A 581 10.38 -5.18 -30.54
N LEU A 582 11.26 -5.94 -31.20
CA LEU A 582 12.70 -5.99 -30.93
C LEU A 582 13.49 -5.37 -32.08
N GLN A 583 14.54 -4.62 -31.78
CA GLN A 583 15.53 -4.15 -32.76
C GLN A 583 16.88 -3.98 -32.08
N VAL A 584 17.94 -4.51 -32.70
CA VAL A 584 19.34 -4.41 -32.22
C VAL A 584 20.21 -3.91 -33.38
N HIS A 585 21.11 -2.97 -33.11
CA HIS A 585 21.98 -2.40 -34.15
C HIS A 585 23.04 -3.41 -34.64
N PRO A 586 23.44 -3.43 -35.94
CA PRO A 586 24.42 -4.38 -36.48
C PRO A 586 25.79 -4.42 -35.79
N ASP A 587 26.17 -3.39 -35.04
CA ASP A 587 27.42 -3.38 -34.24
C ASP A 587 27.29 -4.02 -32.86
N PHE A 588 26.08 -4.35 -32.44
CA PHE A 588 25.74 -5.02 -31.18
C PHE A 588 25.17 -6.43 -31.43
N ALA A 589 25.50 -7.03 -32.58
CA ALA A 589 25.20 -8.43 -32.88
C ALA A 589 25.82 -9.37 -31.83
N GLY A 590 25.08 -10.40 -31.40
CA GLY A 590 25.48 -11.29 -30.31
C GLY A 590 24.31 -12.01 -29.65
N ASN A 591 24.56 -12.60 -28.47
CA ASN A 591 23.57 -13.33 -27.69
C ASN A 591 22.83 -12.42 -26.70
N TYR A 592 21.51 -12.60 -26.62
CA TYR A 592 20.59 -11.84 -25.80
C TYR A 592 19.62 -12.76 -25.05
N THR A 593 19.11 -12.27 -23.94
CA THR A 593 17.95 -12.83 -23.25
C THR A 593 16.79 -11.85 -23.36
N LEU A 594 15.68 -12.31 -23.96
CA LEU A 594 14.39 -11.66 -23.82
C LEU A 594 13.67 -12.26 -22.60
N THR A 595 13.36 -11.43 -21.60
CA THR A 595 12.54 -11.84 -20.45
C THR A 595 11.15 -11.22 -20.57
N VAL A 596 10.10 -12.01 -20.35
CA VAL A 596 8.71 -11.53 -20.26
C VAL A 596 8.13 -11.91 -18.89
N ILE A 597 7.69 -10.90 -18.14
CA ILE A 597 7.17 -11.05 -16.77
C ILE A 597 5.74 -10.50 -16.74
N LEU A 598 4.79 -11.21 -16.13
CA LEU A 598 3.47 -10.67 -15.82
C LEU A 598 3.47 -10.17 -14.37
N LEU A 599 3.57 -8.86 -14.18
CA LEU A 599 3.62 -8.24 -12.85
C LEU A 599 2.21 -8.04 -12.27
N PHE A 600 1.27 -7.51 -13.06
CA PHE A 600 -0.14 -7.34 -12.67
C PHE A 600 -1.06 -7.79 -13.79
N ARG A 601 -2.18 -8.42 -13.44
CA ARG A 601 -3.26 -8.69 -14.39
C ARG A 601 -4.16 -7.46 -14.58
N HIS A 602 -5.05 -7.48 -15.57
CA HIS A 602 -6.19 -6.58 -15.81
C HIS A 602 -6.30 -5.36 -14.86
N PHE A 603 -5.47 -4.34 -15.11
CA PHE A 603 -5.37 -3.07 -14.38
C PHE A 603 -5.18 -3.15 -12.85
N GLU A 604 -4.81 -4.31 -12.30
CA GLU A 604 -4.73 -4.53 -10.85
C GLU A 604 -3.63 -3.69 -10.19
N GLY A 605 -2.57 -3.34 -10.92
CA GLY A 605 -1.51 -2.42 -10.48
C GLY A 605 -2.00 -0.99 -10.23
N LEU A 606 -3.12 -0.58 -10.86
CA LEU A 606 -3.73 0.74 -10.70
C LEU A 606 -4.62 0.86 -9.45
N LYS A 607 -4.89 -0.25 -8.75
CA LYS A 607 -5.68 -0.27 -7.51
C LYS A 607 -4.94 0.47 -6.37
N PHE A 608 -5.68 0.94 -5.36
CA PHE A 608 -5.12 1.66 -4.21
C PHE A 608 -4.04 0.86 -3.47
N SER A 609 -4.35 -0.39 -3.12
CA SER A 609 -3.43 -1.37 -2.52
C SER A 609 -3.07 -2.45 -3.56
N PRO A 610 -2.10 -2.22 -4.45
CA PRO A 610 -1.80 -3.13 -5.57
C PRO A 610 -1.05 -4.39 -5.14
N GLU A 611 -0.26 -4.34 -4.06
CA GLU A 611 0.64 -5.42 -3.63
C GLU A 611 -0.06 -6.78 -3.47
N ARG A 612 -1.28 -6.80 -2.89
CA ARG A 612 -2.10 -8.02 -2.74
C ARG A 612 -2.61 -8.62 -4.06
N PHE A 613 -2.41 -7.94 -5.18
CA PHE A 613 -2.79 -8.39 -6.53
C PHE A 613 -1.58 -8.66 -7.43
N ALA A 614 -0.35 -8.39 -6.97
CA ALA A 614 0.86 -8.64 -7.74
C ALA A 614 0.99 -10.14 -8.07
N PHE A 615 1.18 -10.45 -9.35
CA PHE A 615 1.40 -11.81 -9.83
C PHE A 615 2.90 -12.10 -9.96
N ASP A 616 3.69 -11.11 -10.40
CA ASP A 616 5.16 -11.09 -10.40
C ASP A 616 5.81 -12.39 -10.92
N LYS A 617 5.21 -12.98 -11.98
CA LYS A 617 5.61 -14.27 -12.54
C LYS A 617 6.38 -14.06 -13.84
N ILE A 618 7.62 -14.54 -13.89
CA ILE A 618 8.35 -14.68 -15.15
C ILE A 618 7.65 -15.75 -15.99
N LEU A 619 7.12 -15.37 -17.15
CA LEU A 619 6.44 -16.27 -18.08
C LEU A 619 7.39 -16.83 -19.14
N ARG A 620 8.38 -16.03 -19.56
CA ARG A 620 9.37 -16.44 -20.57
C ARG A 620 10.76 -15.92 -20.25
N ILE A 621 11.75 -16.77 -20.51
CA ILE A 621 13.16 -16.43 -20.62
C ILE A 621 13.60 -17.05 -21.95
N ILE A 622 13.80 -16.23 -22.98
CA ILE A 622 14.02 -16.66 -24.36
C ILE A 622 15.43 -16.23 -24.79
N PRO A 623 16.35 -17.18 -25.07
CA PRO A 623 17.65 -16.86 -25.66
C PRO A 623 17.49 -16.53 -27.14
N ILE A 624 18.01 -15.38 -27.55
CA ILE A 624 17.96 -14.87 -28.94
C ILE A 624 19.38 -14.56 -29.39
N ASN A 625 19.77 -15.08 -30.56
CA ASN A 625 21.00 -14.71 -31.24
C ASN A 625 20.68 -13.66 -32.32
N PHE A 626 21.16 -12.43 -32.12
CA PHE A 626 21.06 -11.35 -33.11
C PHE A 626 22.27 -11.39 -34.04
N TYR A 627 22.11 -11.91 -35.26
CA TYR A 627 23.22 -12.00 -36.22
C TYR A 627 23.44 -10.69 -36.97
N LYS A 628 24.71 -10.42 -37.35
CA LYS A 628 25.06 -9.20 -38.09
C LYS A 628 24.50 -9.26 -39.51
N SER A 629 23.60 -8.33 -39.85
CA SER A 629 23.04 -8.19 -41.19
C SER A 629 23.79 -7.14 -42.01
N SER A 630 23.38 -6.96 -43.27
CA SER A 630 23.82 -5.87 -44.15
C SER A 630 22.90 -4.62 -44.09
N ALA A 631 21.93 -4.60 -43.17
CA ALA A 631 21.00 -3.47 -43.02
C ALA A 631 21.70 -2.20 -42.54
N GLN A 632 21.18 -1.04 -42.93
CA GLN A 632 21.69 0.25 -42.49
C GLN A 632 20.59 1.04 -41.78
N LEU A 633 20.81 1.36 -40.51
CA LEU A 633 19.95 2.24 -39.72
C LEU A 633 20.44 3.70 -39.83
N PRO A 634 19.53 4.69 -39.88
CA PRO A 634 19.86 6.10 -39.80
C PRO A 634 20.77 6.40 -38.60
N GLY A 635 21.87 7.11 -38.85
CA GLY A 635 22.80 7.52 -37.81
C GLY A 635 22.10 8.37 -36.75
N ILE A 636 22.27 8.00 -35.48
CA ILE A 636 21.67 8.71 -34.35
C ILE A 636 22.32 10.10 -34.25
N ARG A 637 21.52 11.15 -34.42
CA ARG A 637 21.96 12.54 -34.29
C ARG A 637 21.86 13.01 -32.84
N GLU A 638 22.69 13.99 -32.48
CA GLU A 638 22.56 14.71 -31.20
C GLU A 638 21.16 15.36 -31.07
N CYS A 639 20.53 15.23 -29.90
CA CYS A 639 19.16 15.69 -29.66
C CYS A 639 18.97 17.20 -29.87
N GLN A 640 17.98 17.56 -30.68
CA GLN A 640 17.56 18.94 -30.93
C GLN A 640 16.24 19.26 -30.19
N LYS A 641 15.88 20.55 -30.08
CA LYS A 641 14.61 21.00 -29.45
C LYS A 641 13.35 20.31 -29.99
N SER A 642 13.37 19.89 -31.26
CA SER A 642 12.30 19.11 -31.91
C SER A 642 12.13 17.71 -31.34
N ASP A 643 13.21 17.08 -30.88
CA ASP A 643 13.22 15.65 -30.54
C ASP A 643 12.51 15.42 -29.20
N TYR A 644 12.73 16.36 -28.27
CA TYR A 644 12.02 16.51 -27.00
C TYR A 644 10.52 16.86 -27.13
N THR A 645 9.92 16.93 -28.32
CA THR A 645 8.45 17.00 -28.46
C THR A 645 7.78 15.62 -28.50
N ARG A 646 8.55 14.52 -28.58
CA ARG A 646 7.98 13.16 -28.51
C ARG A 646 7.48 12.84 -27.10
N ASP A 647 6.26 12.34 -27.01
CA ASP A 647 5.58 12.06 -25.73
C ASP A 647 6.05 10.77 -25.02
N VAL A 648 6.63 9.81 -25.76
CA VAL A 648 7.17 8.54 -25.25
C VAL A 648 8.44 8.21 -26.04
N TRP A 649 9.44 7.60 -25.39
CA TRP A 649 10.72 7.22 -26.02
C TRP A 649 10.80 5.71 -26.30
N SER A 650 11.91 5.28 -26.91
CA SER A 650 12.21 3.86 -27.17
C SER A 650 13.73 3.73 -27.20
N GLY A 651 14.31 3.71 -26.00
CA GLY A 651 15.75 3.82 -25.82
C GLY A 651 16.49 2.50 -25.70
N ARG A 652 17.82 2.64 -25.70
CA ARG A 652 18.77 1.57 -25.37
C ARG A 652 19.91 2.14 -24.57
N TRP A 653 20.32 1.38 -23.56
CA TRP A 653 21.64 1.48 -22.98
C TRP A 653 22.60 0.66 -23.84
N THR A 654 23.64 1.29 -24.41
CA THR A 654 24.75 0.61 -25.10
C THR A 654 26.00 0.63 -24.23
N ARG A 655 26.88 -0.36 -24.37
CA ARG A 655 28.14 -0.47 -23.61
C ARG A 655 29.35 -0.32 -24.53
N HIS A 656 30.16 0.71 -24.30
CA HIS A 656 31.34 1.03 -25.13
C HIS A 656 32.68 0.62 -24.51
N GLY A 657 32.69 0.28 -23.22
CA GLY A 657 33.86 -0.22 -22.48
C GLY A 657 33.43 -1.19 -21.38
N LYS A 658 34.33 -2.09 -20.96
CA LYS A 658 34.04 -3.11 -19.95
C LYS A 658 35.21 -3.31 -18.99
N ASN A 659 35.00 -3.04 -17.70
CA ASN A 659 35.95 -3.28 -16.61
C ASN A 659 35.18 -3.85 -15.39
N ASP A 660 34.73 -5.10 -15.47
CA ASP A 660 33.94 -5.73 -14.41
C ASP A 660 34.77 -6.04 -13.13
N THR A 661 36.10 -5.96 -13.24
CA THR A 661 37.08 -6.04 -12.14
C THR A 661 37.28 -4.73 -11.37
N CYS A 662 36.63 -3.64 -11.80
CA CYS A 662 36.74 -2.30 -11.23
C CYS A 662 36.47 -2.27 -9.70
N PRO A 663 37.45 -1.87 -8.88
CA PRO A 663 37.26 -1.74 -7.43
C PRO A 663 36.52 -0.45 -7.08
N ILE A 664 35.60 -0.54 -6.11
CA ILE A 664 34.86 0.62 -5.59
C ILE A 664 35.81 1.48 -4.75
N SER A 665 35.94 2.77 -5.09
CA SER A 665 36.76 3.72 -4.33
C SER A 665 36.17 4.02 -2.95
N ASN A 666 36.95 4.58 -2.02
CA ASN A 666 36.55 4.65 -0.61
C ASN A 666 35.33 5.56 -0.35
N ASP A 667 35.07 6.50 -1.25
CA ASP A 667 33.87 7.33 -1.37
C ASP A 667 32.69 6.65 -2.11
N GLY A 668 32.74 5.32 -2.30
CA GLY A 668 31.65 4.53 -2.89
C GLY A 668 31.49 4.59 -4.40
N ARG A 669 32.43 5.24 -5.10
CA ARG A 669 32.34 5.58 -6.53
C ARG A 669 32.92 4.48 -7.45
N TYR A 670 32.46 4.48 -8.71
CA TYR A 670 32.73 3.49 -9.76
C TYR A 670 33.58 4.11 -10.88
N ARG A 671 34.73 4.69 -10.50
CA ARG A 671 35.74 5.27 -11.40
C ARG A 671 36.49 4.17 -12.17
N CYS A 672 35.79 3.50 -13.09
CA CYS A 672 36.28 2.32 -13.81
C CYS A 672 37.06 2.64 -15.10
N PHE A 673 37.06 3.90 -15.51
CA PHE A 673 37.73 4.46 -16.68
C PHE A 673 38.26 5.86 -16.33
N GLU A 674 39.25 6.34 -17.09
CA GLU A 674 39.80 7.69 -16.91
C GLU A 674 38.75 8.79 -17.21
N PRO A 675 38.84 9.99 -16.59
CA PRO A 675 37.85 11.05 -16.73
C PRO A 675 37.65 11.60 -18.15
N ASP A 676 38.56 11.30 -19.09
CA ASP A 676 38.48 11.69 -20.50
C ASP A 676 38.05 10.55 -21.44
N TYR A 677 37.80 9.33 -20.91
CA TYR A 677 37.49 8.14 -21.70
C TYR A 677 36.33 8.40 -22.68
N PRO A 678 36.57 8.33 -24.01
CA PRO A 678 35.69 8.96 -24.98
C PRO A 678 34.41 8.15 -25.23
N CYS A 679 33.29 8.85 -25.46
CA CYS A 679 32.13 8.20 -26.06
C CYS A 679 32.38 7.83 -27.54
N GLN A 680 31.89 6.66 -27.93
CA GLN A 680 31.78 6.25 -29.33
C GLN A 680 30.55 6.89 -29.99
N ARG A 681 30.76 7.74 -31.00
CA ARG A 681 29.68 8.23 -31.88
C ARG A 681 29.14 7.05 -32.73
N PRO A 682 27.85 7.01 -33.10
CA PRO A 682 26.83 8.07 -32.95
C PRO A 682 26.09 8.11 -31.60
N TRP A 683 26.39 7.19 -30.68
CA TRP A 683 25.59 6.91 -29.49
C TRP A 683 25.57 8.03 -28.44
N CYS A 684 26.68 8.76 -28.30
CA CYS A 684 26.79 10.00 -27.52
C CYS A 684 27.97 10.86 -28.03
N ASP A 685 28.18 12.00 -27.37
CA ASP A 685 29.32 12.91 -27.57
C ASP A 685 29.92 13.30 -26.20
N GLY A 686 31.21 13.61 -26.12
CA GLY A 686 31.90 13.92 -24.85
C GLY A 686 32.54 12.71 -24.15
N SER A 687 32.89 12.87 -22.87
CA SER A 687 33.58 11.84 -22.07
C SER A 687 32.59 10.94 -21.33
N LEU A 688 32.68 9.63 -21.59
CA LEU A 688 31.95 8.57 -20.92
C LEU A 688 32.56 8.18 -19.56
N GLY A 689 33.83 8.52 -19.31
CA GLY A 689 34.47 8.30 -18.01
C GLY A 689 33.78 9.02 -16.85
N LEU A 690 33.29 10.25 -17.10
CA LEU A 690 32.58 11.08 -16.11
C LEU A 690 31.28 10.45 -15.59
N LEU A 691 30.67 9.54 -16.34
CA LEU A 691 29.39 8.92 -16.01
C LEU A 691 29.51 7.76 -14.99
N GLU A 692 30.72 7.24 -14.76
CA GLU A 692 31.00 6.11 -13.84
C GLU A 692 30.16 4.84 -14.08
N SER A 693 29.58 4.70 -15.26
CA SER A 693 28.63 3.65 -15.63
C SER A 693 29.23 2.29 -15.93
N ASN A 694 30.54 2.10 -15.71
CA ASN A 694 31.31 0.97 -16.25
C ASN A 694 31.06 0.77 -17.76
N GLY A 695 30.98 1.89 -18.50
CA GLY A 695 30.90 1.96 -19.96
C GLY A 695 29.50 1.96 -20.57
N TRP A 696 28.44 1.93 -19.77
CA TRP A 696 27.04 2.02 -20.24
C TRP A 696 26.61 3.48 -20.54
N ILE A 697 25.84 3.70 -21.60
CA ILE A 697 25.23 5.00 -21.93
C ILE A 697 23.83 4.81 -22.54
N TYR A 698 22.86 5.62 -22.11
CA TYR A 698 21.53 5.67 -22.71
C TYR A 698 21.51 6.52 -23.99
N SER A 699 20.80 6.04 -25.00
CA SER A 699 20.44 6.81 -26.21
C SER A 699 19.04 6.42 -26.70
N THR A 700 18.35 7.35 -27.36
CA THR A 700 16.98 7.17 -27.86
C THR A 700 16.95 7.39 -29.38
N HIS A 701 15.84 7.87 -29.93
CA HIS A 701 15.71 8.38 -31.30
C HIS A 701 16.73 9.50 -31.64
N CYS A 702 17.39 10.07 -30.64
CA CYS A 702 18.55 10.95 -30.72
C CYS A 702 19.57 10.59 -29.60
N SER A 703 20.79 11.11 -29.69
CA SER A 703 21.89 10.89 -28.76
C SER A 703 22.18 12.11 -27.89
N PHE A 704 22.73 11.88 -26.71
CA PHE A 704 22.98 12.91 -25.72
C PHE A 704 24.49 13.22 -25.60
N ARG A 705 24.85 14.49 -25.44
CA ARG A 705 26.19 14.90 -25.02
C ARG A 705 26.37 14.69 -23.51
N LEU A 706 27.50 14.10 -23.13
CA LEU A 706 28.02 14.16 -21.76
C LEU A 706 28.78 15.48 -21.58
N PHE A 707 28.34 16.28 -20.62
CA PHE A 707 28.84 17.64 -20.39
C PHE A 707 30.09 17.62 -19.51
N SER A 708 31.13 18.35 -19.91
CA SER A 708 32.19 18.76 -19.00
C SER A 708 31.75 19.97 -18.16
N THR A 709 32.40 20.18 -17.02
CA THR A 709 32.12 21.25 -16.06
C THR A 709 32.06 22.62 -16.72
N GLU A 710 33.02 22.93 -17.60
CA GLU A 710 33.12 24.22 -18.30
C GLU A 710 31.94 24.44 -19.26
N ARG A 711 31.48 23.37 -19.94
CA ARG A 711 30.32 23.43 -20.83
C ARG A 711 29.01 23.53 -20.08
N ALA A 712 28.89 22.85 -18.95
CA ALA A 712 27.70 22.93 -18.10
C ALA A 712 27.54 24.35 -17.54
N TRP A 713 28.59 24.90 -16.93
CA TRP A 713 28.59 26.28 -16.43
C TRP A 713 28.41 27.32 -17.55
N SER A 714 29.10 27.19 -18.68
CA SER A 714 28.93 28.11 -19.82
C SER A 714 27.52 28.09 -20.42
N CYS A 715 26.73 27.04 -20.19
CA CYS A 715 25.33 26.96 -20.61
C CYS A 715 24.36 27.53 -19.57
N LEU A 716 24.60 27.20 -18.29
CA LEU A 716 23.72 27.54 -17.17
C LEU A 716 23.94 28.95 -16.61
N ASN A 717 25.01 29.64 -17.02
CA ASN A 717 25.33 30.96 -16.50
C ASN A 717 24.16 31.95 -16.62
N ASN A 718 23.84 32.59 -15.50
CA ASN A 718 22.76 33.55 -15.29
C ASN A 718 21.34 33.00 -15.56
N ARG A 719 21.16 31.67 -15.55
CA ARG A 719 19.85 31.03 -15.62
C ARG A 719 19.24 30.74 -14.25
N TRP A 720 17.92 30.64 -14.24
CA TRP A 720 17.12 30.16 -13.11
C TRP A 720 16.31 28.92 -13.51
N ILE A 721 16.66 27.77 -12.92
CA ILE A 721 15.98 26.48 -13.12
C ILE A 721 15.06 26.22 -11.92
N PHE A 722 13.80 25.86 -12.19
CA PHE A 722 12.80 25.56 -11.15
C PHE A 722 12.34 24.11 -11.24
N PHE A 723 12.64 23.30 -10.21
CA PHE A 723 12.19 21.92 -10.11
C PHE A 723 10.92 21.84 -9.25
N TRP A 724 9.88 21.14 -9.76
CA TRP A 724 8.68 20.79 -9.01
C TRP A 724 8.35 19.32 -9.17
N GLY A 725 8.68 18.50 -8.17
CA GLY A 725 8.56 17.05 -8.30
C GLY A 725 8.78 16.30 -6.99
N ASP A 726 8.82 14.98 -7.07
CA ASP A 726 9.08 14.14 -5.92
C ASP A 726 10.55 14.15 -5.46
N SER A 727 10.87 13.29 -4.51
CA SER A 727 12.20 13.22 -3.90
C SER A 727 13.31 12.72 -4.86
N ASN A 728 12.98 12.20 -6.06
CA ASN A 728 14.01 11.98 -7.08
C ASN A 728 14.59 13.29 -7.62
N HIS A 729 13.83 14.39 -7.63
CA HIS A 729 14.36 15.70 -8.04
C HIS A 729 15.47 16.20 -7.09
N CYS A 730 15.37 15.90 -5.79
CA CYS A 730 16.41 16.24 -4.81
C CYS A 730 17.72 15.51 -5.14
N ASP A 731 17.64 14.19 -5.38
CA ASP A 731 18.79 13.36 -5.74
C ASP A 731 19.41 13.80 -7.09
N THR A 732 18.59 14.06 -8.13
CA THR A 732 19.08 14.54 -9.44
C THR A 732 19.76 15.90 -9.36
N VAL A 733 19.19 16.88 -8.63
CA VAL A 733 19.82 18.20 -8.46
C VAL A 733 21.15 18.09 -7.71
N ARG A 734 21.20 17.26 -6.66
CA ARG A 734 22.44 16.97 -5.91
C ARG A 734 23.52 16.39 -6.83
N ASN A 735 23.15 15.49 -7.75
CA ASN A 735 24.08 14.87 -8.69
C ASN A 735 24.54 15.81 -9.80
N ILE A 736 23.68 16.69 -10.32
CA ILE A 736 24.09 17.75 -11.26
C ILE A 736 25.13 18.67 -10.60
N LEU A 737 24.86 19.14 -9.37
CA LEU A 737 25.77 20.00 -8.61
C LEU A 737 27.11 19.31 -8.32
N HIS A 738 27.06 18.14 -7.70
CA HIS A 738 28.24 17.46 -7.15
C HIS A 738 29.09 16.74 -8.22
N PHE A 739 28.51 16.31 -9.35
CA PHE A 739 29.25 15.53 -10.37
C PHE A 739 29.44 16.25 -11.71
N ILE A 740 28.56 17.16 -12.10
CA ILE A 740 28.66 17.84 -13.41
C ILE A 740 29.12 19.30 -13.27
N LEU A 741 28.72 19.99 -12.19
CA LEU A 741 29.16 21.37 -11.91
C LEU A 741 30.36 21.46 -10.95
N GLU A 742 30.79 20.32 -10.39
CA GLU A 742 31.89 20.19 -9.41
C GLU A 742 31.73 21.12 -8.19
N VAL A 743 30.52 21.15 -7.62
CA VAL A 743 30.18 21.85 -6.36
C VAL A 743 29.89 20.79 -5.27
N PRO A 744 30.93 20.15 -4.68
CA PRO A 744 30.77 19.09 -3.69
C PRO A 744 30.22 19.57 -2.35
N GLU A 745 30.23 20.88 -2.08
CA GLU A 745 29.78 21.49 -0.82
C GLU A 745 28.27 21.30 -0.57
N VAL A 746 27.49 21.05 -1.64
CA VAL A 746 26.06 20.70 -1.54
C VAL A 746 25.94 19.18 -1.36
N GLU A 747 26.23 18.69 -0.14
CA GLU A 747 26.18 17.26 0.21
C GLU A 747 24.80 16.64 -0.10
N ALA A 748 23.72 17.36 0.22
CA ALA A 748 22.33 16.95 0.04
C ALA A 748 21.43 18.15 -0.34
N VAL A 749 20.43 17.91 -1.18
CA VAL A 749 19.43 18.93 -1.57
C VAL A 749 18.14 18.71 -0.76
N PRO A 750 17.73 19.67 0.08
CA PRO A 750 16.47 19.58 0.82
C PRO A 750 15.22 19.68 -0.08
N ARG A 751 14.09 19.23 0.46
CA ARG A 751 12.77 19.22 -0.19
C ARG A 751 12.19 20.61 -0.48
N ARG A 752 12.70 21.64 0.20
CA ARG A 752 12.59 23.04 -0.20
C ARG A 752 13.99 23.60 -0.28
N PHE A 753 14.39 24.02 -1.47
CA PHE A 753 15.72 24.53 -1.78
C PHE A 753 15.57 25.71 -2.74
N ASP A 754 16.28 26.80 -2.50
CA ASP A 754 16.38 27.93 -3.43
C ASP A 754 17.72 28.60 -3.20
N MET A 755 18.66 28.43 -4.13
CA MET A 755 20.02 28.94 -3.98
C MET A 755 20.58 29.44 -5.32
N ASN A 756 21.30 30.56 -5.26
CA ASN A 756 22.25 30.95 -6.29
C ASN A 756 23.56 30.18 -6.04
N ILE A 757 23.95 29.35 -6.99
CA ILE A 757 25.19 28.58 -6.95
C ILE A 757 26.20 29.28 -7.87
N THR A 758 27.39 29.58 -7.34
CA THR A 758 28.49 30.22 -8.06
C THR A 758 29.52 29.17 -8.48
N ASN A 759 30.11 29.30 -9.67
CA ASN A 759 31.16 28.39 -10.13
C ASN A 759 32.44 28.58 -9.27
N PRO A 760 32.95 27.54 -8.59
CA PRO A 760 34.14 27.65 -7.74
C PRO A 760 35.42 27.95 -8.53
N LYS A 761 35.42 27.76 -9.86
CA LYS A 761 36.55 28.06 -10.76
C LYS A 761 36.43 29.42 -11.47
N ASP A 762 35.22 30.00 -11.54
CA ASP A 762 34.95 31.31 -12.18
C ASP A 762 33.79 32.03 -11.48
N PRO A 763 34.05 32.89 -10.49
CA PRO A 763 33.01 33.62 -9.76
C PRO A 763 32.13 34.56 -10.60
N SER A 764 32.41 34.78 -11.90
CA SER A 764 31.51 35.49 -12.82
C SER A 764 30.35 34.63 -13.34
N GLN A 765 30.39 33.31 -13.07
CA GLN A 765 29.38 32.35 -13.51
C GLN A 765 28.49 31.90 -12.36
N THR A 766 27.17 32.06 -12.51
CA THR A 766 26.19 31.67 -11.49
C THR A 766 24.97 30.96 -12.10
N VAL A 767 24.29 30.13 -11.33
CA VAL A 767 22.99 29.54 -11.70
C VAL A 767 22.09 29.53 -10.46
N ARG A 768 20.83 29.96 -10.60
CA ARG A 768 19.82 29.78 -9.55
C ARG A 768 19.12 28.45 -9.73
N ILE A 769 19.08 27.63 -8.68
CA ILE A 769 18.28 26.41 -8.67
C ILE A 769 17.29 26.48 -7.50
N THR A 770 16.01 26.43 -7.85
CA THR A 770 14.92 26.21 -6.90
C THR A 770 14.41 24.78 -7.05
N ASN A 771 14.15 24.08 -5.94
CA ASN A 771 13.50 22.78 -5.92
C ASN A 771 12.41 22.77 -4.84
N ILE A 772 11.16 22.60 -5.26
CA ILE A 772 9.98 22.51 -4.39
C ILE A 772 9.36 21.12 -4.52
N PHE A 773 9.46 20.33 -3.46
CA PHE A 773 8.88 19.00 -3.35
C PHE A 773 7.36 19.05 -3.55
N ASN A 774 6.85 18.27 -4.51
CA ASN A 774 5.41 18.14 -4.79
C ASN A 774 4.72 17.08 -3.91
N GLY A 775 5.50 16.19 -3.27
CA GLY A 775 4.94 15.03 -2.59
C GLY A 775 4.05 15.35 -1.40
N HIS A 776 4.18 16.55 -0.81
CA HIS A 776 3.34 17.07 0.27
C HIS A 776 3.50 18.59 0.45
N PRO A 777 2.46 19.36 0.85
CA PRO A 777 2.56 20.81 1.08
C PRO A 777 3.58 21.21 2.17
N ASN A 778 3.46 20.61 3.36
CA ASN A 778 4.51 20.58 4.38
C ASN A 778 5.59 19.61 3.90
N ASP A 779 6.83 20.08 3.76
CA ASP A 779 7.94 19.33 3.16
C ASP A 779 8.44 18.16 4.02
N THR A 780 8.16 18.14 5.32
CA THR A 780 8.38 16.93 6.16
C THR A 780 7.39 15.79 5.85
N GLY A 781 6.22 16.10 5.28
CA GLY A 781 5.17 15.13 4.96
C GLY A 781 5.42 14.35 3.67
N ASN A 782 4.52 13.44 3.33
CA ASN A 782 4.62 12.60 2.12
C ASN A 782 3.21 12.26 1.59
N TYR A 783 3.15 11.62 0.41
CA TYR A 783 1.98 10.90 -0.08
C TYR A 783 0.73 11.76 -0.36
N GLN A 784 0.91 12.94 -0.96
CA GLN A 784 -0.14 13.70 -1.64
C GLN A 784 0.09 13.87 -3.14
N GLY A 785 1.35 13.98 -3.60
CA GLY A 785 1.67 14.20 -5.02
C GLY A 785 0.95 15.44 -5.56
N LEU A 786 0.28 15.33 -6.71
CA LEU A 786 -0.52 16.42 -7.31
C LEU A 786 -1.62 16.97 -6.38
N ASN A 787 -2.06 16.23 -5.35
CA ASN A 787 -3.01 16.76 -4.37
C ASN A 787 -2.40 17.86 -3.48
N SER A 788 -1.08 18.02 -3.43
CA SER A 788 -0.43 19.15 -2.75
C SER A 788 -0.98 20.51 -3.22
N LEU A 789 -1.36 20.61 -4.49
CA LEU A 789 -1.99 21.81 -5.07
C LEU A 789 -3.41 22.09 -4.54
N LYS A 790 -4.02 21.21 -3.73
CA LYS A 790 -5.27 21.55 -3.01
C LYS A 790 -5.05 22.47 -1.83
N ASP A 791 -3.83 22.52 -1.29
CA ASP A 791 -3.50 23.50 -0.27
C ASP A 791 -3.47 24.93 -0.86
N GLY A 792 -3.90 25.90 -0.07
CA GLY A 792 -3.91 27.32 -0.45
C GLY A 792 -2.51 27.92 -0.36
N PRO A 793 -1.92 28.00 0.84
CA PRO A 793 -0.57 28.51 1.07
C PRO A 793 0.50 27.91 0.13
N TYR A 794 0.45 26.62 -0.17
CA TYR A 794 1.39 25.96 -1.09
C TYR A 794 1.24 26.43 -2.55
N ARG A 795 0.01 26.68 -3.03
CA ARG A 795 -0.18 27.28 -4.36
C ARG A 795 0.31 28.71 -4.41
N GLU A 796 0.12 29.49 -3.36
CA GLU A 796 0.62 30.87 -3.32
C GLU A 796 2.15 30.93 -3.16
N LEU A 797 2.77 29.98 -2.44
CA LEU A 797 4.22 29.76 -2.43
C LEU A 797 4.76 29.48 -3.84
N LEU A 798 4.12 28.57 -4.60
CA LEU A 798 4.51 28.30 -5.98
C LEU A 798 4.33 29.55 -6.86
N LYS A 799 3.17 30.20 -6.82
CA LYS A 799 2.87 31.43 -7.59
C LYS A 799 3.86 32.56 -7.30
N HIS A 800 4.32 32.71 -6.06
CA HIS A 800 5.26 33.77 -5.67
C HIS A 800 6.51 33.81 -6.56
N TYR A 801 7.10 32.65 -6.87
CA TYR A 801 8.28 32.55 -7.73
C TYR A 801 8.02 32.99 -9.19
N PHE A 802 6.77 32.94 -9.65
CA PHE A 802 6.36 33.37 -11.00
C PHE A 802 5.69 34.75 -11.02
N SER A 803 5.53 35.41 -9.86
CA SER A 803 5.04 36.80 -9.75
C SER A 803 6.15 37.85 -9.58
N GLN A 804 7.39 37.44 -9.33
CA GLN A 804 8.57 38.32 -9.22
C GLN A 804 8.90 39.00 -10.57
N GLU A 805 9.72 40.06 -10.54
CA GLU A 805 10.16 40.78 -11.76
C GLU A 805 10.99 39.86 -12.67
N THR A 806 11.95 39.15 -12.08
CA THR A 806 12.57 37.96 -12.68
C THR A 806 11.69 36.73 -12.45
N VAL A 807 11.75 35.77 -13.37
CA VAL A 807 11.05 34.48 -13.31
C VAL A 807 12.00 33.37 -13.76
N PRO A 808 11.72 32.08 -13.47
CA PRO A 808 12.53 30.98 -13.98
C PRO A 808 12.58 30.93 -15.52
N ASP A 809 13.72 30.54 -16.10
CA ASP A 809 13.87 30.25 -17.53
C ASP A 809 13.21 28.92 -17.91
N SER A 810 13.16 27.98 -16.96
CA SER A 810 12.68 26.61 -17.22
C SER A 810 12.08 25.99 -15.97
N VAL A 811 11.01 25.21 -16.15
CA VAL A 811 10.38 24.42 -15.08
C VAL A 811 10.54 22.94 -15.42
N ILE A 812 11.19 22.18 -14.54
CA ILE A 812 11.31 20.72 -14.66
C ILE A 812 10.33 20.09 -13.67
N MET A 813 9.32 19.39 -14.18
CA MET A 813 8.23 18.83 -13.37
C MET A 813 7.97 17.34 -13.61
N ASN A 814 7.59 16.62 -12.54
CA ASN A 814 7.06 15.26 -12.63
C ASN A 814 5.72 15.13 -11.88
N SER A 815 5.05 13.97 -11.99
CA SER A 815 3.94 13.64 -11.08
C SER A 815 4.51 13.12 -9.76
N GLY A 816 5.35 12.09 -9.84
CA GLY A 816 6.11 11.59 -8.72
C GLY A 816 5.45 10.41 -8.00
N LEU A 817 6.29 9.62 -7.31
CA LEU A 817 5.87 8.37 -6.67
C LEU A 817 4.77 8.54 -5.60
N HIS A 818 4.59 9.76 -5.08
CA HIS A 818 3.61 10.06 -4.05
C HIS A 818 2.16 10.00 -4.54
N ASP A 819 1.90 10.23 -5.84
CA ASP A 819 0.56 10.06 -6.41
C ASP A 819 0.09 8.61 -6.37
N GLY A 820 1.00 7.65 -6.58
CA GLY A 820 0.69 6.23 -6.53
C GLY A 820 0.14 5.78 -5.18
N VAL A 821 0.47 6.52 -4.11
CA VAL A 821 -0.02 6.30 -2.75
C VAL A 821 -1.29 7.11 -2.45
N PHE A 822 -1.40 8.35 -2.93
CA PHE A 822 -2.56 9.19 -2.59
C PHE A 822 -3.85 8.80 -3.32
N TRP A 823 -3.78 8.51 -4.62
CA TRP A 823 -4.98 8.41 -5.45
C TRP A 823 -5.53 6.97 -5.48
N PRO A 824 -6.76 6.70 -4.99
CA PRO A 824 -7.26 5.34 -4.83
C PRO A 824 -7.76 4.69 -6.14
N ASN A 825 -7.90 5.47 -7.22
CA ASN A 825 -8.18 4.97 -8.56
C ASN A 825 -7.85 6.02 -9.63
N ILE A 826 -7.71 5.53 -10.88
CA ILE A 826 -7.34 6.33 -12.05
C ILE A 826 -8.34 7.47 -12.34
N ARG A 827 -9.66 7.29 -12.16
CA ARG A 827 -10.66 8.39 -12.31
C ARG A 827 -10.35 9.60 -11.43
N ARG A 828 -9.92 9.35 -10.19
CA ARG A 828 -9.58 10.40 -9.22
C ARG A 828 -8.24 11.03 -9.57
N PHE A 829 -7.24 10.23 -9.95
CA PHE A 829 -5.96 10.73 -10.44
C PHE A 829 -6.13 11.63 -11.67
N THR A 830 -6.93 11.25 -12.67
CA THR A 830 -7.17 12.07 -13.87
C THR A 830 -7.71 13.47 -13.53
N LYS A 831 -8.60 13.59 -12.53
CA LYS A 831 -9.07 14.89 -12.03
C LYS A 831 -8.01 15.67 -11.24
N GLY A 832 -7.07 14.98 -10.61
CA GLY A 832 -5.87 15.57 -10.00
C GLY A 832 -4.93 16.14 -11.06
N ALA A 833 -4.63 15.36 -12.10
CA ALA A 833 -3.81 15.74 -13.25
C ALA A 833 -4.41 16.90 -14.05
N GLU A 834 -5.72 16.88 -14.30
CA GLU A 834 -6.48 17.97 -14.92
C GLU A 834 -6.36 19.28 -14.11
N TYR A 835 -6.56 19.21 -12.80
CA TYR A 835 -6.43 20.35 -11.90
C TYR A 835 -4.99 20.88 -11.81
N ALA A 836 -4.00 19.99 -11.81
CA ALA A 836 -2.58 20.36 -11.80
C ALA A 836 -2.15 21.02 -13.12
N ALA A 837 -2.61 20.50 -14.27
CA ALA A 837 -2.35 21.08 -15.58
C ALA A 837 -3.01 22.46 -15.73
N ALA A 838 -4.25 22.62 -15.24
CA ALA A 838 -4.94 23.91 -15.19
C ALA A 838 -4.19 24.94 -14.32
N PHE A 839 -3.70 24.54 -13.15
CA PHE A 839 -2.89 25.40 -12.28
C PHE A 839 -1.58 25.82 -12.95
N TRP A 840 -0.83 24.90 -13.57
CA TRP A 840 0.41 25.24 -14.25
C TRP A 840 0.19 26.09 -15.50
N ALA A 841 -0.92 25.89 -16.23
CA ALA A 841 -1.33 26.81 -17.29
C ALA A 841 -1.63 28.22 -16.75
N GLU A 842 -2.36 28.36 -15.63
CA GLU A 842 -2.63 29.64 -14.97
C GLU A 842 -1.32 30.36 -14.58
N VAL A 843 -0.38 29.64 -13.97
CA VAL A 843 0.93 30.16 -13.55
C VAL A 843 1.73 30.66 -14.75
N VAL A 844 1.93 29.84 -15.77
CA VAL A 844 2.74 30.20 -16.96
C VAL A 844 2.08 31.33 -17.76
N GLU A 845 0.76 31.33 -17.86
CA GLU A 845 -0.01 32.39 -18.53
C GLU A 845 0.03 33.73 -17.75
N SER A 846 0.10 33.70 -16.41
CA SER A 846 0.29 34.91 -15.60
C SER A 846 1.63 35.62 -15.90
N VAL A 847 2.68 34.87 -16.27
CA VAL A 847 3.97 35.42 -16.70
C VAL A 847 3.81 36.13 -18.06
N ARG A 848 3.17 35.49 -19.04
CA ARG A 848 2.94 36.06 -20.37
C ARG A 848 2.16 37.37 -20.32
N ARG A 849 1.12 37.44 -19.47
CA ARG A 849 0.29 38.65 -19.28
C ARG A 849 1.03 39.83 -18.68
N ARG A 850 2.17 39.61 -18.01
CA ARG A 850 3.07 40.68 -17.55
C ARG A 850 4.08 41.13 -18.62
N GLY A 851 4.00 40.59 -19.85
CA GLY A 851 4.93 40.89 -20.94
C GLY A 851 6.30 40.19 -20.81
N LEU A 852 6.45 39.28 -19.86
CA LEU A 852 7.69 38.54 -19.63
C LEU A 852 7.75 37.27 -20.49
N VAL A 853 8.98 36.81 -20.74
CA VAL A 853 9.21 35.48 -21.35
C VAL A 853 8.74 34.41 -20.37
N ALA A 854 7.87 33.52 -20.85
CA ALA A 854 7.39 32.39 -20.05
C ALA A 854 8.46 31.28 -19.94
N PRO A 855 8.56 30.59 -18.79
CA PRO A 855 9.47 29.46 -18.62
C PRO A 855 9.18 28.34 -19.64
N GLU A 856 10.23 27.67 -20.12
CA GLU A 856 10.08 26.42 -20.86
C GLU A 856 9.75 25.28 -19.90
N VAL A 857 8.55 24.71 -20.01
CA VAL A 857 8.10 23.61 -19.15
C VAL A 857 8.52 22.26 -19.74
N ILE A 858 9.32 21.53 -18.97
CA ILE A 858 9.87 20.22 -19.27
C ILE A 858 9.19 19.21 -18.35
N TYR A 859 8.40 18.31 -18.91
CA TYR A 859 7.84 17.18 -18.17
C TYR A 859 8.84 16.02 -18.14
N ARG A 860 9.41 15.74 -16.97
CA ARG A 860 10.15 14.52 -16.66
C ARG A 860 9.12 13.49 -16.23
N THR A 861 9.06 12.34 -16.91
CA THR A 861 8.22 11.22 -16.45
C THR A 861 8.72 10.70 -15.10
N THR A 862 7.85 10.17 -14.26
CA THR A 862 8.24 9.52 -12.99
C THR A 862 9.03 8.24 -13.27
N VAL A 863 10.08 7.94 -12.50
CA VAL A 863 10.97 6.77 -12.66
C VAL A 863 10.25 5.41 -12.54
N ALA A 864 10.81 4.37 -13.17
CA ALA A 864 10.39 2.98 -12.97
C ALA A 864 10.92 2.45 -11.62
N THR A 865 10.02 2.15 -10.68
CA THR A 865 10.38 1.73 -9.31
C THR A 865 10.93 0.29 -9.27
N GLY A 866 11.97 0.07 -8.47
CA GLY A 866 12.88 -1.06 -8.63
C GLY A 866 12.80 -2.18 -7.58
N GLY A 867 13.13 -3.41 -7.98
CA GLY A 867 13.23 -4.58 -7.11
C GLY A 867 11.97 -4.79 -6.27
N TYR A 868 12.08 -4.71 -4.94
CA TYR A 868 10.93 -4.87 -4.03
C TYR A 868 9.81 -3.83 -4.26
N ALA A 869 10.16 -2.63 -4.73
CA ALA A 869 9.21 -1.53 -4.94
C ALA A 869 8.26 -1.78 -6.12
N ARG A 870 8.60 -2.70 -7.04
CA ARG A 870 7.79 -3.08 -8.21
C ARG A 870 6.35 -3.50 -7.87
N LYS A 871 6.10 -3.96 -6.64
CA LYS A 871 4.76 -4.42 -6.21
C LYS A 871 3.98 -3.40 -5.39
N LEU A 872 4.62 -2.32 -4.95
CA LEU A 872 4.04 -1.37 -3.99
C LEU A 872 3.08 -0.37 -4.65
N ALA A 873 2.53 0.54 -3.85
CA ALA A 873 1.56 1.55 -4.28
C ALA A 873 2.02 2.38 -5.50
N PHE A 874 3.33 2.59 -5.66
CA PHE A 874 3.98 3.33 -6.75
C PHE A 874 4.70 2.43 -7.78
N ASN A 875 4.13 1.26 -8.05
CA ASN A 875 4.64 0.28 -9.01
C ASN A 875 4.75 0.80 -10.47
N PRO A 876 5.56 0.15 -11.33
CA PRO A 876 5.73 0.54 -12.73
C PRO A 876 4.43 0.70 -13.54
N HIS A 877 3.47 -0.22 -13.40
CA HIS A 877 2.16 -0.15 -14.08
C HIS A 877 1.44 1.17 -13.74
N LYS A 878 1.35 1.52 -12.45
CA LYS A 878 0.71 2.75 -12.02
C LYS A 878 1.50 3.99 -12.43
N MET A 879 2.84 3.96 -12.37
CA MET A 879 3.67 5.11 -12.75
C MET A 879 3.63 5.37 -14.26
N GLU A 880 3.68 4.35 -15.12
CA GLU A 880 3.49 4.52 -16.57
C GLU A 880 2.11 5.11 -16.90
N ALA A 881 1.04 4.52 -16.33
CA ALA A 881 -0.33 5.00 -16.52
C ALA A 881 -0.52 6.45 -16.02
N PHE A 882 0.12 6.80 -14.91
CA PHE A 882 0.02 8.15 -14.33
C PHE A 882 0.86 9.16 -15.14
N ASN A 883 2.03 8.75 -15.65
CA ASN A 883 2.86 9.57 -16.53
C ASN A 883 2.10 9.94 -17.83
N GLY A 884 1.45 8.96 -18.48
CA GLY A 884 0.65 9.19 -19.68
C GLY A 884 -0.55 10.11 -19.44
N VAL A 885 -1.28 9.94 -18.32
CA VAL A 885 -2.42 10.81 -17.96
C VAL A 885 -1.99 12.24 -17.65
N VAL A 886 -0.87 12.45 -16.96
CA VAL A 886 -0.37 13.81 -16.67
C VAL A 886 0.10 14.50 -17.94
N LEU A 887 0.79 13.77 -18.84
CA LEU A 887 1.21 14.34 -20.12
C LEU A 887 0.01 14.71 -21.02
N ASP A 888 -0.98 13.83 -21.14
CA ASP A 888 -2.24 14.09 -21.85
C ASP A 888 -2.94 15.36 -21.32
N LYS A 889 -2.98 15.58 -20.01
CA LYS A 889 -3.58 16.78 -19.41
C LYS A 889 -2.71 18.03 -19.54
N LEU A 890 -1.39 17.93 -19.38
CA LEU A 890 -0.48 19.05 -19.63
C LEU A 890 -0.51 19.50 -21.10
N ARG A 891 -0.62 18.57 -22.06
CA ARG A 891 -0.83 18.88 -23.48
C ARG A 891 -2.19 19.53 -23.73
N GLN A 892 -3.27 19.00 -23.16
CA GLN A 892 -4.63 19.55 -23.28
C GLN A 892 -4.72 21.02 -22.82
N PHE A 893 -3.96 21.40 -21.79
CA PHE A 893 -3.93 22.78 -21.26
C PHE A 893 -2.81 23.66 -21.85
N GLY A 894 -2.00 23.16 -22.80
CA GLY A 894 -0.86 23.90 -23.36
C GLY A 894 0.24 24.23 -22.33
N ALA A 895 0.33 23.43 -21.26
CA ALA A 895 1.16 23.65 -20.09
C ALA A 895 2.55 22.98 -20.16
N VAL A 896 2.86 22.21 -21.22
CA VAL A 896 4.15 21.52 -21.40
C VAL A 896 4.74 21.75 -22.79
N ASN A 897 6.02 22.14 -22.83
CA ASN A 897 6.79 22.34 -24.05
C ASN A 897 7.55 21.06 -24.45
N ARG A 898 8.25 20.45 -23.48
CA ARG A 898 9.20 19.34 -23.70
C ARG A 898 8.90 18.13 -22.82
N VAL A 899 9.34 16.95 -23.25
CA VAL A 899 9.22 15.69 -22.50
C VAL A 899 10.58 15.00 -22.40
N ILE A 900 10.88 14.44 -21.22
CA ILE A 900 11.99 13.53 -20.98
C ILE A 900 11.42 12.24 -20.38
N ASP A 901 11.60 11.13 -21.09
CA ASP A 901 11.12 9.81 -20.69
C ASP A 901 12.16 9.09 -19.83
N ASP A 902 12.24 9.55 -18.59
CA ASP A 902 13.04 8.97 -17.51
C ASP A 902 12.51 7.58 -17.09
N PHE A 903 11.25 7.26 -17.39
CA PHE A 903 10.68 5.93 -17.15
C PHE A 903 11.31 4.91 -18.09
N ASP A 904 11.34 5.15 -19.41
CA ASP A 904 12.04 4.30 -20.38
C ASP A 904 13.55 4.18 -20.07
N MET A 905 14.21 5.26 -19.67
CA MET A 905 15.63 5.23 -19.33
C MET A 905 15.94 4.41 -18.05
N THR A 906 15.08 4.49 -17.02
CA THR A 906 15.25 3.71 -15.78
C THR A 906 14.80 2.24 -15.92
N TYR A 907 13.86 1.94 -16.81
CA TYR A 907 13.23 0.62 -16.93
C TYR A 907 14.20 -0.57 -17.05
N PRO A 908 15.27 -0.55 -17.87
CA PRO A 908 16.16 -1.71 -17.98
C PRO A 908 16.94 -2.02 -16.68
N TRP A 909 16.91 -1.11 -15.70
CA TRP A 909 17.61 -1.22 -14.41
C TRP A 909 16.67 -1.34 -13.20
N HIS A 910 15.36 -1.58 -13.44
CA HIS A 910 14.34 -1.64 -12.38
C HIS A 910 14.09 -3.06 -11.82
N TYR A 911 14.56 -4.13 -12.48
CA TYR A 911 14.25 -5.51 -12.07
C TYR A 911 14.83 -5.91 -10.71
N ASP A 912 15.94 -5.31 -10.31
CA ASP A 912 16.60 -5.52 -9.02
C ASP A 912 16.79 -4.18 -8.28
N ASN A 913 17.61 -4.20 -7.21
CA ASN A 913 18.03 -3.00 -6.48
C ASN A 913 19.53 -2.70 -6.67
N ARG A 914 20.11 -2.97 -7.84
CA ARG A 914 21.53 -2.73 -8.12
C ARG A 914 21.85 -1.26 -8.41
N CYS A 915 20.98 -0.62 -9.19
CA CYS A 915 21.10 0.79 -9.60
C CYS A 915 20.18 1.73 -8.81
N ASN A 916 19.36 1.19 -7.90
CA ASN A 916 18.30 1.92 -7.19
C ASN A 916 18.15 1.42 -5.74
N ASP A 917 17.54 2.23 -4.86
CA ASP A 917 17.10 1.81 -3.52
C ASP A 917 15.64 1.30 -3.49
N GLY A 918 15.06 1.04 -4.66
CA GLY A 918 13.66 0.73 -4.90
C GLY A 918 12.83 1.94 -5.34
N VAL A 919 13.09 3.12 -4.77
CA VAL A 919 12.32 4.35 -5.07
C VAL A 919 13.19 5.51 -5.56
N HIS A 920 14.51 5.42 -5.39
CA HIS A 920 15.49 6.42 -5.80
C HIS A 920 16.68 5.80 -6.55
N TYR A 921 17.06 6.41 -7.68
CA TYR A 921 18.25 6.03 -8.45
C TYR A 921 19.48 6.90 -8.10
N GLY A 922 19.27 8.20 -7.83
CA GLY A 922 20.35 9.18 -7.65
C GLY A 922 20.98 9.27 -6.27
N ARG A 923 20.87 8.23 -5.43
CA ARG A 923 21.44 8.24 -4.07
C ARG A 923 22.95 8.53 -4.09
N ALA A 924 23.42 9.30 -3.11
CA ALA A 924 24.85 9.60 -2.98
C ALA A 924 25.68 8.31 -2.78
N PRO A 925 26.78 8.10 -3.53
CA PRO A 925 27.56 6.87 -3.49
C PRO A 925 28.15 6.58 -2.11
N ALA A 926 28.18 5.29 -1.74
CA ALA A 926 28.75 4.84 -0.47
C ALA A 926 29.36 3.43 -0.59
N LYS A 927 30.54 3.21 0.01
CA LYS A 927 31.22 1.90 0.05
C LYS A 927 30.64 1.00 1.15
N LEU A 928 29.31 0.83 1.13
CA LEU A 928 28.52 0.10 2.12
C LEU A 928 27.72 -1.03 1.47
N LYS A 929 27.19 -1.94 2.29
CA LYS A 929 26.29 -2.99 1.80
C LYS A 929 24.95 -2.38 1.36
N TRP A 930 24.57 -2.64 0.12
CA TRP A 930 23.35 -2.13 -0.50
C TRP A 930 22.18 -3.14 -0.45
N ARG A 931 21.02 -2.77 -0.99
CA ARG A 931 19.77 -3.56 -0.92
C ARG A 931 19.84 -4.89 -1.69
N ASP A 932 20.62 -4.95 -2.77
CA ASP A 932 20.97 -6.18 -3.50
C ASP A 932 21.90 -7.12 -2.71
N GLY A 933 22.36 -6.69 -1.53
CA GLY A 933 23.30 -7.39 -0.66
C GLY A 933 24.76 -7.30 -1.10
N LYS A 934 25.09 -6.59 -2.18
CA LYS A 934 26.46 -6.32 -2.66
C LYS A 934 27.01 -5.05 -1.99
N ILE A 935 28.24 -4.67 -2.31
CA ILE A 935 28.83 -3.39 -1.86
C ILE A 935 28.62 -2.33 -2.95
N GLY A 936 28.17 -1.14 -2.54
CA GLY A 936 27.93 0.05 -3.36
C GLY A 936 26.81 -0.11 -4.41
N HIS A 937 26.13 0.99 -4.75
CA HIS A 937 25.08 1.01 -5.77
C HIS A 937 25.48 1.77 -7.03
N GLN A 938 24.90 1.39 -8.15
CA GLN A 938 25.25 1.90 -9.47
C GLN A 938 24.39 3.10 -9.84
N TYR A 939 24.71 4.25 -9.25
CA TYR A 939 23.98 5.53 -9.36
C TYR A 939 24.03 6.21 -10.73
N PHE A 940 24.77 5.65 -11.70
CA PHE A 940 25.00 6.25 -13.03
C PHE A 940 23.72 6.51 -13.83
N VAL A 941 22.62 5.83 -13.52
CA VAL A 941 21.32 5.98 -14.20
C VAL A 941 20.74 7.39 -14.01
N ASP A 942 20.83 7.96 -12.81
CA ASP A 942 20.39 9.33 -12.53
C ASP A 942 21.45 10.39 -12.89
N LEU A 943 22.74 10.03 -12.86
CA LEU A 943 23.79 10.91 -13.42
C LEU A 943 23.63 11.07 -14.95
N MET A 944 23.19 10.01 -15.65
CA MET A 944 22.82 10.10 -17.07
C MET A 944 21.63 11.06 -17.26
N LEU A 945 20.61 10.99 -16.41
CA LEU A 945 19.51 11.97 -16.42
C LEU A 945 20.02 13.40 -16.23
N GLY A 946 20.98 13.63 -15.32
CA GLY A 946 21.62 14.93 -15.14
C GLY A 946 22.16 15.49 -16.47
N HIS A 947 22.82 14.65 -17.27
CA HIS A 947 23.25 15.03 -18.61
C HIS A 947 22.08 15.18 -19.60
N VAL A 948 21.06 14.30 -19.60
CA VAL A 948 19.86 14.43 -20.47
C VAL A 948 19.13 15.76 -20.23
N LEU A 949 19.01 16.19 -18.98
CA LEU A 949 18.45 17.48 -18.58
C LEU A 949 19.30 18.65 -19.10
N LEU A 950 20.64 18.57 -19.00
CA LEU A 950 21.51 19.58 -19.60
C LEU A 950 21.38 19.61 -21.13
N ASN A 951 21.19 18.48 -21.82
CA ASN A 951 20.96 18.50 -23.27
C ASN A 951 19.70 19.29 -23.65
N VAL A 952 18.58 19.17 -22.91
CA VAL A 952 17.39 19.99 -23.21
C VAL A 952 17.59 21.46 -22.84
N LEU A 953 18.11 21.76 -21.65
CA LEU A 953 18.33 23.15 -21.18
C LEU A 953 19.34 23.92 -22.04
N CYS A 954 20.39 23.23 -22.50
CA CYS A 954 21.48 23.80 -23.30
C CYS A 954 21.25 23.71 -24.81
N SER A 955 20.18 23.06 -25.26
CA SER A 955 19.83 23.04 -26.68
C SER A 955 19.59 24.47 -27.19
N ARG A 956 20.13 24.76 -28.38
CA ARG A 956 20.00 26.07 -29.04
C ARG A 956 18.78 26.06 -29.96
#